data_AF-A0A2E7H215-F1
#
_entry.id   AF-A0A2E7H215-F1
#
_cell.length_a   1.000
_cell.length_b   1.000
_cell.length_c   1.000
_cell.angle_alpha   90.00
_cell.angle_beta   90.00
_cell.angle_gamma   90.00
#
_symmetry.space_group_name_H-M   'P 1'
#
loop_
_entity.id
_entity.type
_entity.pdbx_description
1 polymer ?
#
loop_
_entity_poly.entity_id
_entity_poly.type
_entity_poly.pdbx_seq_one_letter_code
_entity_poly.pdbx_strand_id
1 'polypeptide(L)'
;MTIADFQCKLRYGWIGLLGLLAWLDSSQAQDPLDRHTAGNRLTYLDEPCDPYYVGQSFPKLITPQWVGEQGVEAVVTLAIDDMRDPAHYEAYLRPILDRLKEIDGRAAVSIMTNQVDPNDEQVSRWIREGVTIDVHTIDHPCPCLQDSNFEQSRKTYNDCVDLMFEIPDNRPTTFRMPCCDSLNTPSPRFWSEIFNRKTANGHFLHGDSSVFQVFTPDDPELPADSLRNEDGRLRFDKYIPFPSFANTIRNYPYPYVIDGVCWEFPCMVPSDWQAQSLHQPNNPLTVEDMKVALDLTVVKKGMMNLVFHPHGWIRNDQMVELIDYAVEKYGKKVKFLTFAEVTERLNQNLLSGTPLRDEQGRENPNRLLDLNEDGYLDVVQAEPPVTRIWNATDQTWMETPTPFQLGRAMLKKTAMNWEYSSSYVNRVDRFGVVGPDHDVVVSSLSRTDPSVGRQLYRFQDSQWQIDATLQSFPLTKSSTKGDEVLPGPIARGIFRDVDGDGQCEWLQQEKQTVVVYGVREHQWKDLGYAIPDAWRLFPSDWRLTDSGLRFIDLNQDGQEDVVASDGSRFGAWLFDSPETGWARLLRKGQRSDEGAIPPVARGGRNNGAWFQKDTLWVQNEDTARLPDLVDRVTFSDLLVSQDTEKKNQGLPLPRDSEAGLKSIRVALGFEVELVAADPLIADPVAFDWGPDGRLWVAEMSDYPLGVDGQGQPGGRVRVLKDTDGDGQYDHSTIFADNLPYPTGVKVWRDRILISTAPDLLVAKDADGDGRADSIEPLFRGFAEGNQQHRVNGLRYGLDHRLYLANGDSGGHVTSTVTGESMGIGGRDLWVHPDTGAMGTTSGQTQFGRNRDDWQHWFGGNNSNPMWHYVIEDHYLARNPHVNYP
;
A
#
# COMPACT_ATOMS: atom_id res chain seq x y z
N MET A 1 -3.66 42.18 -41.98
CA MET A 1 -2.57 41.43 -41.31
C MET A 1 -3.25 40.57 -40.26
N THR A 2 -3.13 39.25 -40.39
CA THR A 2 -3.98 38.23 -39.75
C THR A 2 -3.48 37.82 -38.36
N ILE A 3 -4.40 37.25 -37.57
CA ILE A 3 -4.34 36.78 -36.17
C ILE A 3 -3.33 35.62 -35.91
N ALA A 4 -2.30 35.47 -36.73
CA ALA A 4 -1.30 34.40 -36.59
C ALA A 4 0.02 34.85 -35.90
N ASP A 5 0.22 36.15 -35.65
CA ASP A 5 1.52 36.68 -35.16
C ASP A 5 1.60 36.98 -33.66
N PHE A 6 0.58 36.63 -32.85
CA PHE A 6 0.56 36.97 -31.42
C PHE A 6 0.89 35.81 -30.44
N GLN A 7 1.10 34.58 -30.92
CA GLN A 7 1.31 33.42 -30.04
C GLN A 7 2.76 32.88 -29.97
N CYS A 8 3.77 33.64 -30.38
CA CYS A 8 5.17 33.14 -30.40
C CYS A 8 6.19 33.95 -29.56
N LYS A 9 5.77 34.81 -28.61
CA LYS A 9 6.69 35.68 -27.86
C LYS A 9 6.49 35.79 -26.33
N LEU A 10 5.94 34.77 -25.67
CA LEU A 10 5.87 34.72 -24.19
C LEU A 10 6.37 33.40 -23.59
N ARG A 11 7.33 32.74 -24.25
CA ARG A 11 8.22 31.76 -23.61
C ARG A 11 9.62 32.35 -23.68
N TYR A 12 10.30 32.45 -22.53
CA TYR A 12 11.65 32.99 -22.27
C TYR A 12 11.75 34.43 -21.70
N GLY A 13 12.27 34.49 -20.46
CA GLY A 13 12.40 35.65 -19.57
C GLY A 13 11.35 35.52 -18.48
N TRP A 14 11.63 35.21 -17.22
CA TRP A 14 12.54 35.90 -16.31
C TRP A 14 13.16 34.93 -15.28
N ILE A 15 14.48 35.01 -15.11
CA ILE A 15 15.22 34.50 -13.94
C ILE A 15 15.60 35.73 -13.10
N GLY A 16 15.26 35.74 -11.80
CA GLY A 16 15.89 36.65 -10.85
C GLY A 16 15.02 37.11 -9.68
N LEU A 17 15.36 36.59 -8.49
CA LEU A 17 14.99 37.03 -7.13
C LEU A 17 13.55 36.79 -6.65
N LEU A 18 13.38 35.71 -5.89
CA LEU A 18 12.86 35.73 -4.51
C LEU A 18 13.27 34.42 -3.84
N GLY A 19 14.32 34.49 -3.04
CA GLY A 19 14.69 33.45 -2.09
C GLY A 19 13.98 33.67 -0.76
N LEU A 20 13.77 32.56 -0.04
CA LEU A 20 13.10 32.41 1.26
C LEU A 20 11.58 32.60 1.23
N LEU A 21 10.86 31.48 1.12
CA LEU A 21 9.72 31.12 1.97
C LEU A 21 9.34 29.64 1.73
N ALA A 22 9.41 28.88 2.82
CA ALA A 22 8.77 27.60 3.15
C ALA A 22 8.61 26.53 2.04
N TRP A 23 9.38 25.45 2.21
CA TRP A 23 8.97 24.10 1.86
C TRP A 23 7.60 23.83 2.49
N LEU A 24 6.57 23.61 1.65
CA LEU A 24 5.32 23.02 2.07
C LEU A 24 5.23 21.64 1.42
N ASP A 25 4.94 20.70 2.30
CA ASP A 25 5.02 19.26 2.17
C ASP A 25 4.09 18.73 1.07
N SER A 26 4.66 18.08 0.07
CA SER A 26 3.89 17.37 -0.95
C SER A 26 3.61 15.94 -0.46
N SER A 27 2.58 15.77 0.38
CA SER A 27 2.08 14.44 0.76
C SER A 27 1.25 13.86 -0.39
N GLN A 28 1.88 13.02 -1.21
CA GLN A 28 1.24 12.22 -2.26
C GLN A 28 0.47 11.05 -1.66
N ALA A 29 -0.60 10.61 -2.34
CA ALA A 29 -1.45 9.52 -1.91
C ALA A 29 -0.65 8.22 -1.70
N GLN A 30 -0.50 7.86 -0.42
CA GLN A 30 0.19 6.66 0.06
C GLN A 30 -0.59 5.37 -0.29
N ASP A 31 0.14 4.28 -0.55
CA ASP A 31 -0.44 2.94 -0.42
C ASP A 31 -0.90 2.79 1.05
N PRO A 32 -2.11 2.30 1.37
CA PRO A 32 -2.53 2.07 2.76
C PRO A 32 -1.61 1.13 3.56
N LEU A 33 -0.58 0.55 2.93
CA LEU A 33 0.54 -0.14 3.57
C LEU A 33 1.79 0.70 3.87
N ASP A 34 1.89 1.96 3.42
CA ASP A 34 2.96 2.90 3.80
C ASP A 34 2.73 3.40 5.25
N ARG A 35 2.64 2.43 6.18
CA ARG A 35 2.19 2.51 7.57
C ARG A 35 3.25 3.02 8.54
N HIS A 36 3.82 4.17 8.27
CA HIS A 36 4.72 4.76 9.25
C HIS A 36 4.15 6.10 9.70
N THR A 37 3.14 6.04 10.58
CA THR A 37 3.11 7.05 11.65
C THR A 37 4.49 6.98 12.32
N ALA A 38 5.03 8.11 12.74
CA ALA A 38 6.37 8.14 13.33
C ALA A 38 6.50 7.13 14.48
N GLY A 39 5.40 6.86 15.21
CA GLY A 39 5.29 5.85 16.25
C GLY A 39 5.45 4.41 15.77
N ASN A 40 4.74 4.00 14.71
CA ASN A 40 4.71 2.61 14.26
C ASN A 40 5.84 2.21 13.29
N ARG A 41 6.81 3.09 13.05
CA ARG A 41 7.92 2.82 12.11
C ARG A 41 8.79 1.60 12.44
N LEU A 42 8.75 1.09 13.68
CA LEU A 42 9.59 -0.04 14.16
C LEU A 42 8.83 -1.36 14.33
N THR A 43 7.54 -1.38 14.02
CA THR A 43 6.62 -2.48 14.33
C THR A 43 6.92 -3.79 13.60
N TYR A 44 7.52 -3.72 12.42
CA TYR A 44 7.97 -4.87 11.63
C TYR A 44 8.96 -5.78 12.39
N LEU A 45 9.67 -5.24 13.39
CA LEU A 45 10.55 -6.01 14.27
C LEU A 45 9.78 -6.98 15.18
N ASP A 46 8.49 -6.74 15.42
CA ASP A 46 7.63 -7.56 16.29
C ASP A 46 6.58 -8.39 15.53
N GLU A 47 6.33 -8.07 14.26
CA GLU A 47 5.34 -8.80 13.43
C GLU A 47 5.74 -10.28 13.20
N PRO A 48 4.77 -11.23 13.26
CA PRO A 48 5.01 -12.63 12.92
C PRO A 48 5.25 -12.78 11.40
N CYS A 49 6.51 -12.90 10.99
CA CYS A 49 6.99 -13.13 9.61
C CYS A 49 6.10 -12.50 8.53
N ASP A 50 6.19 -11.19 8.34
CA ASP A 50 5.65 -10.51 7.16
C ASP A 50 6.80 -10.26 6.17
N PRO A 51 6.72 -10.73 4.91
CA PRO A 51 7.74 -10.48 3.90
C PRO A 51 7.43 -9.27 3.00
N TYR A 52 6.27 -8.60 3.18
CA TYR A 52 5.79 -7.51 2.31
C TYR A 52 5.68 -6.16 3.03
N TYR A 53 6.32 -6.00 4.20
CA TYR A 53 6.24 -4.79 5.01
C TYR A 53 7.02 -3.58 4.47
N VAL A 54 7.87 -3.79 3.45
CA VAL A 54 8.71 -2.73 2.87
C VAL A 54 8.01 -2.07 1.68
N GLY A 55 8.23 -0.77 1.51
CA GLY A 55 7.60 0.06 0.49
C GLY A 55 8.33 1.38 0.31
N GLN A 56 7.70 2.33 -0.35
CA GLN A 56 8.29 3.65 -0.63
C GLN A 56 8.68 4.41 0.64
N SER A 57 7.86 4.32 1.70
CA SER A 57 8.09 5.02 2.96
C SER A 57 9.04 4.31 3.91
N PHE A 58 9.46 3.07 3.61
CA PHE A 58 10.35 2.31 4.49
C PHE A 58 11.80 2.82 4.38
N PRO A 59 12.56 2.90 5.50
CA PRO A 59 13.95 3.35 5.48
C PRO A 59 14.83 2.50 4.55
N LYS A 60 15.72 3.15 3.81
CA LYS A 60 16.48 2.52 2.73
C LYS A 60 17.69 1.75 3.24
N LEU A 61 18.04 0.67 2.55
CA LEU A 61 19.35 0.01 2.65
C LEU A 61 20.11 0.12 1.33
N ILE A 62 20.60 1.32 1.02
CA ILE A 62 21.25 1.65 -0.25
C ILE A 62 22.57 0.87 -0.43
N THR A 63 22.95 0.58 -1.67
CA THR A 63 24.19 -0.15 -2.01
C THR A 63 25.44 0.39 -1.32
N PRO A 64 25.69 1.72 -1.26
CA PRO A 64 26.83 2.27 -0.52
C PRO A 64 26.93 1.87 0.96
N GLN A 65 25.81 1.55 1.64
CA GLN A 65 25.81 1.16 3.05
C GLN A 65 26.52 -0.18 3.30
N TRP A 66 26.47 -1.09 2.35
CA TRP A 66 26.86 -2.49 2.55
C TRP A 66 27.85 -3.04 1.53
N VAL A 67 28.01 -2.39 0.37
CA VAL A 67 28.86 -2.93 -0.71
C VAL A 67 30.35 -2.94 -0.37
N GLY A 68 30.81 -2.01 0.48
CA GLY A 68 32.20 -1.89 0.92
C GLY A 68 33.18 -1.35 -0.13
N GLU A 69 32.69 -0.84 -1.27
CA GLU A 69 33.49 -0.31 -2.37
C GLU A 69 33.08 1.13 -2.70
N GLN A 70 34.04 2.06 -2.60
CA GLN A 70 33.78 3.48 -2.87
C GLN A 70 33.42 3.72 -4.34
N GLY A 71 32.31 4.42 -4.57
CA GLY A 71 31.85 4.80 -5.90
C GLY A 71 30.99 3.76 -6.60
N VAL A 72 30.69 2.62 -5.96
CA VAL A 72 29.62 1.71 -6.40
C VAL A 72 28.30 2.26 -5.86
N GLU A 73 27.37 2.55 -6.77
CA GLU A 73 26.05 3.10 -6.47
C GLU A 73 24.94 2.06 -6.59
N ALA A 74 25.11 1.04 -7.43
CA ALA A 74 24.13 -0.04 -7.58
C ALA A 74 24.79 -1.40 -7.79
N VAL A 75 24.07 -2.46 -7.40
CA VAL A 75 24.48 -3.85 -7.63
C VAL A 75 23.48 -4.53 -8.57
N VAL A 76 24.00 -5.32 -9.51
CA VAL A 76 23.20 -6.21 -10.37
C VAL A 76 23.53 -7.65 -10.02
N THR A 77 22.52 -8.45 -9.68
CA THR A 77 22.63 -9.91 -9.62
C THR A 77 21.94 -10.51 -10.84
N LEU A 78 22.65 -11.43 -11.50
CA LEU A 78 22.13 -12.20 -12.62
C LEU A 78 21.88 -13.62 -12.14
N ALA A 79 20.61 -14.03 -12.12
CA ALA A 79 20.21 -15.39 -11.74
C ALA A 79 19.55 -16.13 -12.90
N ILE A 80 19.80 -17.44 -12.98
CA ILE A 80 19.18 -18.32 -13.98
C ILE A 80 18.49 -19.50 -13.31
N ASP A 81 17.21 -19.71 -13.62
CA ASP A 81 16.35 -20.65 -12.92
C ASP A 81 16.32 -22.05 -13.56
N ASP A 82 15.80 -23.02 -12.81
CA ASP A 82 15.41 -24.38 -13.23
C ASP A 82 16.53 -25.36 -13.59
N MET A 83 17.75 -25.16 -13.09
CA MET A 83 18.88 -25.97 -13.54
C MET A 83 18.70 -27.45 -13.21
N ARG A 84 18.72 -28.28 -14.26
CA ARG A 84 18.70 -29.76 -14.23
C ARG A 84 19.75 -30.41 -15.14
N ASP A 85 20.23 -29.67 -16.14
CA ASP A 85 21.17 -30.15 -17.15
C ASP A 85 22.31 -29.14 -17.32
N PRO A 86 23.48 -29.37 -16.71
CA PRO A 86 24.62 -28.45 -16.80
C PRO A 86 25.04 -28.12 -18.24
N ALA A 87 24.89 -29.05 -19.20
CA ALA A 87 25.35 -28.84 -20.56
C ALA A 87 24.48 -27.82 -21.32
N HIS A 88 23.15 -27.90 -21.17
CA HIS A 88 22.22 -26.92 -21.76
C HIS A 88 22.45 -25.51 -21.19
N TYR A 89 22.67 -25.42 -19.88
CA TYR A 89 22.92 -24.16 -19.19
C TYR A 89 24.28 -23.56 -19.59
N GLU A 90 25.33 -24.37 -19.73
CA GLU A 90 26.64 -23.89 -20.22
C GLU A 90 26.52 -23.33 -21.63
N ALA A 91 25.82 -24.01 -22.53
CA ALA A 91 25.64 -23.54 -23.90
C ALA A 91 24.96 -22.17 -23.97
N TYR A 92 23.97 -21.93 -23.10
CA TYR A 92 23.29 -20.65 -23.01
C TYR A 92 24.16 -19.58 -22.33
N LEU A 93 24.73 -19.90 -21.16
CA LEU A 93 25.42 -18.94 -20.29
C LEU A 93 26.80 -18.54 -20.80
N ARG A 94 27.50 -19.37 -21.58
CA ARG A 94 28.92 -19.14 -21.87
C ARG A 94 29.24 -17.72 -22.35
N PRO A 95 28.50 -17.11 -23.32
CA PRO A 95 28.74 -15.73 -23.74
C PRO A 95 28.56 -14.70 -22.62
N ILE A 96 27.57 -14.89 -21.75
CA ILE A 96 27.29 -14.02 -20.60
C ILE A 96 28.44 -14.10 -19.59
N LEU A 97 28.84 -15.31 -19.23
CA LEU A 97 29.92 -15.54 -18.27
C LEU A 97 31.28 -15.03 -18.76
N ASP A 98 31.58 -15.19 -20.06
CA ASP A 98 32.81 -14.68 -20.65
C ASP A 98 32.81 -13.15 -20.64
N ARG A 99 31.68 -12.51 -20.94
CA ARG A 99 31.55 -11.05 -20.88
C ARG A 99 31.75 -10.50 -19.47
N LEU A 100 31.18 -11.15 -18.45
CA LEU A 100 31.38 -10.76 -17.05
C LEU A 100 32.84 -10.87 -16.61
N LYS A 101 33.54 -11.94 -17.01
CA LYS A 101 34.97 -12.11 -16.74
C LYS A 101 35.83 -11.03 -17.38
N GLU A 102 35.47 -10.53 -18.55
CA GLU A 102 36.17 -9.40 -19.16
C GLU A 102 36.06 -8.11 -18.34
N ILE A 103 34.95 -7.94 -17.60
CA ILE A 103 34.68 -6.73 -16.80
C ILE A 103 35.49 -6.74 -15.50
N ASP A 104 35.44 -7.82 -14.73
CA ASP A 104 36.06 -7.87 -13.39
C ASP A 104 36.86 -9.13 -13.06
N GLY A 105 37.04 -10.04 -14.03
CA GLY A 105 37.77 -11.29 -13.87
C GLY A 105 36.94 -12.47 -13.34
N ARG A 106 35.69 -12.25 -12.93
CA ARG A 106 34.78 -13.29 -12.40
C ARG A 106 33.53 -13.42 -13.27
N ALA A 107 32.94 -14.60 -13.26
CA ALA A 107 31.65 -14.85 -13.89
C ALA A 107 30.52 -14.77 -12.85
N ALA A 108 30.20 -13.55 -12.40
CA ALA A 108 29.21 -13.30 -11.35
C ALA A 108 27.77 -13.63 -11.81
N VAL A 109 27.41 -14.91 -11.73
CA VAL A 109 26.06 -15.45 -11.97
C VAL A 109 25.70 -16.43 -10.85
N SER A 110 24.45 -16.42 -10.42
CA SER A 110 23.87 -17.44 -9.53
C SER A 110 22.95 -18.37 -10.33
N ILE A 111 23.16 -19.69 -10.24
CA ILE A 111 22.33 -20.69 -10.92
C ILE A 111 21.38 -21.31 -9.89
N MET A 112 20.09 -21.01 -9.98
CA MET A 112 19.06 -21.63 -9.13
C MET A 112 18.78 -23.04 -9.61
N THR A 113 19.15 -24.02 -8.79
CA THR A 113 19.26 -25.40 -9.22
C THR A 113 18.16 -26.25 -8.61
N ASN A 114 17.55 -27.11 -9.44
CA ASN A 114 16.66 -28.16 -8.95
C ASN A 114 17.45 -29.43 -8.63
N GLN A 115 18.20 -29.95 -9.60
CA GLN A 115 18.90 -31.24 -9.50
C GLN A 115 20.19 -31.20 -10.29
N VAL A 116 21.25 -31.79 -9.75
CA VAL A 116 22.54 -31.93 -10.43
C VAL A 116 23.33 -33.09 -9.83
N ASP A 117 24.26 -33.68 -10.59
CA ASP A 117 25.29 -34.55 -9.99
C ASP A 117 26.28 -33.66 -9.21
N PRO A 118 26.45 -33.85 -7.89
CA PRO A 118 27.38 -33.04 -7.11
C PRO A 118 28.83 -33.09 -7.60
N ASN A 119 29.21 -34.14 -8.34
CA ASN A 119 30.56 -34.33 -8.87
C ASN A 119 30.69 -33.94 -10.35
N ASP A 120 29.69 -33.27 -10.93
CA ASP A 120 29.74 -32.81 -12.31
C ASP A 120 30.94 -31.86 -12.54
N GLU A 121 31.76 -32.18 -13.55
CA GLU A 121 32.98 -31.42 -13.85
C GLU A 121 32.69 -29.99 -14.31
N GLN A 122 31.57 -29.77 -15.00
CA GLN A 122 31.15 -28.44 -15.46
C GLN A 122 30.72 -27.57 -14.28
N VAL A 123 29.99 -28.14 -13.31
CA VAL A 123 29.63 -27.44 -12.07
C VAL A 123 30.87 -26.99 -11.31
N SER A 124 31.83 -27.91 -11.13
CA SER A 124 33.10 -27.60 -10.49
C SER A 124 33.89 -26.51 -11.23
N ARG A 125 33.78 -26.46 -12.57
CA ARG A 125 34.39 -25.42 -13.39
C ARG A 125 33.72 -24.06 -13.17
N TRP A 126 32.40 -24.01 -13.15
CA TRP A 126 31.65 -22.79 -12.86
C TRP A 126 32.01 -22.17 -11.52
N ILE A 127 32.10 -22.99 -10.46
CA ILE A 127 32.49 -22.52 -9.12
C ILE A 127 33.88 -21.86 -9.14
N ARG A 128 34.86 -22.48 -9.83
CA ARG A 128 36.21 -21.88 -10.01
C ARG A 128 36.20 -20.59 -10.82
N GLU A 129 35.19 -20.40 -11.68
CA GLU A 129 35.02 -19.20 -12.49
C GLU A 129 34.28 -18.06 -11.74
N GLY A 130 33.76 -18.32 -10.53
CA GLY A 130 33.04 -17.35 -9.70
C GLY A 130 31.52 -17.43 -9.77
N VAL A 131 30.97 -18.50 -10.37
CA VAL A 131 29.53 -18.77 -10.39
C VAL A 131 29.11 -19.44 -9.07
N THR A 132 27.93 -19.11 -8.55
CA THR A 132 27.35 -19.79 -7.37
C THR A 132 26.23 -20.73 -7.82
N ILE A 133 26.15 -21.92 -7.20
CA ILE A 133 25.06 -22.87 -7.43
C ILE A 133 24.11 -22.79 -6.23
N ASP A 134 22.98 -22.13 -6.43
CA ASP A 134 21.98 -21.78 -5.43
C ASP A 134 20.73 -22.69 -5.55
N VAL A 135 19.75 -22.53 -4.66
CA VAL A 135 18.69 -23.52 -4.42
C VAL A 135 17.36 -23.07 -5.03
N HIS A 136 16.67 -23.98 -5.72
CA HIS A 136 15.31 -23.72 -6.23
C HIS A 136 14.21 -24.61 -5.63
N THR A 137 14.39 -25.93 -5.63
CA THR A 137 13.60 -27.01 -4.99
C THR A 137 13.87 -28.26 -5.82
N ILE A 138 13.85 -29.46 -5.25
CA ILE A 138 14.29 -30.65 -5.99
C ILE A 138 13.35 -30.99 -7.16
N ASP A 139 12.04 -30.75 -6.99
CA ASP A 139 11.01 -31.19 -7.94
C ASP A 139 10.34 -30.04 -8.73
N HIS A 140 10.61 -28.77 -8.40
CA HIS A 140 9.91 -27.60 -8.97
C HIS A 140 8.36 -27.70 -8.86
N PRO A 141 7.79 -27.85 -7.65
CA PRO A 141 6.34 -27.80 -7.47
C PRO A 141 5.77 -26.39 -7.63
N CYS A 142 4.67 -26.25 -8.38
CA CYS A 142 3.94 -24.98 -8.53
C CYS A 142 2.44 -25.14 -8.20
N PRO A 143 1.95 -24.60 -7.06
CA PRO A 143 2.72 -23.92 -6.01
C PRO A 143 3.54 -24.88 -5.14
N CYS A 144 4.52 -24.36 -4.39
CA CYS A 144 5.34 -25.19 -3.49
C CYS A 144 4.52 -25.76 -2.33
N LEU A 145 3.69 -24.93 -1.70
CA LEU A 145 2.75 -25.33 -0.67
C LEU A 145 1.44 -25.80 -1.33
N GLN A 146 1.22 -27.12 -1.38
CA GLN A 146 0.02 -27.71 -2.01
C GLN A 146 -0.38 -29.06 -1.43
N ASP A 147 -1.49 -29.59 -1.94
CA ASP A 147 -2.04 -30.93 -1.67
C ASP A 147 -2.28 -31.26 -0.19
N SER A 148 -2.48 -30.23 0.65
CA SER A 148 -2.58 -30.38 2.11
C SER A 148 -1.40 -31.15 2.70
N ASN A 149 -0.22 -31.07 2.07
CA ASN A 149 0.96 -31.86 2.40
C ASN A 149 2.18 -30.98 2.70
N PHE A 150 2.13 -30.34 3.86
CA PHE A 150 3.21 -29.49 4.36
C PHE A 150 4.56 -30.23 4.46
N GLU A 151 4.52 -31.52 4.81
CA GLU A 151 5.73 -32.34 4.95
C GLU A 151 6.43 -32.58 3.61
N GLN A 152 5.69 -32.83 2.54
CA GLN A 152 6.26 -32.92 1.19
C GLN A 152 6.85 -31.59 0.74
N SER A 153 6.17 -30.48 1.04
CA SER A 153 6.66 -29.12 0.73
C SER A 153 8.00 -28.84 1.43
N ARG A 154 8.13 -29.25 2.69
CA ARG A 154 9.39 -29.18 3.45
C ARG A 154 10.47 -30.09 2.85
N LYS A 155 10.09 -31.31 2.46
CA LYS A 155 11.01 -32.31 1.90
C LYS A 155 11.64 -31.82 0.59
N THR A 156 10.83 -31.31 -0.36
CA THR A 156 11.35 -30.84 -1.66
C THR A 156 12.36 -29.69 -1.52
N TYR A 157 12.19 -28.83 -0.51
CA TYR A 157 13.15 -27.78 -0.19
C TYR A 157 14.41 -28.36 0.45
N ASN A 158 14.25 -29.12 1.54
CA ASN A 158 15.38 -29.68 2.30
C ASN A 158 16.29 -30.56 1.44
N ASP A 159 15.72 -31.44 0.61
CA ASP A 159 16.49 -32.32 -0.25
C ASP A 159 17.33 -31.54 -1.26
N CYS A 160 16.81 -30.42 -1.77
CA CYS A 160 17.53 -29.56 -2.70
C CYS A 160 18.65 -28.78 -2.01
N VAL A 161 18.37 -28.23 -0.81
CA VAL A 161 19.40 -27.60 0.02
C VAL A 161 20.53 -28.58 0.28
N ASP A 162 20.22 -29.77 0.80
CA ASP A 162 21.22 -30.77 1.13
C ASP A 162 22.03 -31.18 -0.10
N LEU A 163 21.39 -31.36 -1.28
CA LEU A 163 22.08 -31.63 -2.53
C LEU A 163 23.06 -30.52 -2.93
N MET A 164 22.68 -29.24 -2.80
CA MET A 164 23.58 -28.13 -3.17
C MET A 164 24.80 -28.02 -2.24
N PHE A 165 24.65 -28.44 -0.98
CA PHE A 165 25.76 -28.52 -0.02
C PHE A 165 26.67 -29.75 -0.25
N GLU A 166 26.23 -30.75 -1.00
CA GLU A 166 27.08 -31.89 -1.39
C GLU A 166 28.08 -31.54 -2.51
N ILE A 167 27.86 -30.45 -3.25
CA ILE A 167 28.74 -30.01 -4.34
C ILE A 167 30.06 -29.50 -3.75
N PRO A 168 31.23 -30.06 -4.13
CA PRO A 168 32.52 -29.63 -3.63
C PRO A 168 32.78 -28.14 -3.88
N ASP A 169 33.30 -27.45 -2.87
CA ASP A 169 33.62 -26.01 -2.87
C ASP A 169 32.42 -25.06 -3.11
N ASN A 170 31.20 -25.59 -3.27
CA ASN A 170 30.01 -24.76 -3.39
C ASN A 170 29.63 -24.17 -2.03
N ARG A 171 29.05 -22.97 -2.07
CA ARG A 171 28.51 -22.27 -0.90
C ARG A 171 27.13 -21.74 -1.26
N PRO A 172 26.10 -22.60 -1.30
CA PRO A 172 24.75 -22.14 -1.62
C PRO A 172 24.29 -21.16 -0.53
N THR A 173 23.75 -20.03 -0.95
CA THR A 173 23.35 -18.95 -0.02
C THR A 173 21.90 -18.57 -0.16
N THR A 174 21.34 -18.70 -1.36
CA THR A 174 20.04 -18.14 -1.70
C THR A 174 19.07 -19.19 -2.19
N PHE A 175 17.81 -19.02 -1.80
CA PHE A 175 16.67 -19.73 -2.33
C PHE A 175 15.93 -18.89 -3.35
N ARG A 176 15.23 -19.54 -4.27
CA ARG A 176 14.19 -18.92 -5.07
C ARG A 176 12.99 -19.84 -5.15
N MET A 177 11.80 -19.30 -4.98
CA MET A 177 10.56 -20.07 -4.99
C MET A 177 10.10 -20.36 -6.44
N PRO A 178 9.76 -21.62 -6.79
CA PRO A 178 9.22 -21.99 -8.11
C PRO A 178 7.97 -21.19 -8.49
N CYS A 179 7.89 -20.68 -9.72
CA CYS A 179 6.72 -19.91 -10.21
C CYS A 179 6.37 -18.62 -9.42
N CYS A 180 7.32 -18.02 -8.70
CA CYS A 180 7.08 -16.77 -7.94
C CYS A 180 6.77 -15.55 -8.83
N ASP A 181 7.10 -15.59 -10.11
CA ASP A 181 6.85 -14.54 -11.12
C ASP A 181 5.46 -14.62 -11.77
N SER A 182 4.74 -15.72 -11.53
CA SER A 182 3.56 -16.12 -12.30
C SER A 182 2.39 -16.54 -11.42
N LEU A 183 2.63 -16.89 -10.16
CA LEU A 183 1.63 -17.39 -9.22
C LEU A 183 1.87 -16.82 -7.81
N ASN A 184 0.80 -16.73 -7.00
CA ASN A 184 0.90 -16.42 -5.57
C ASN A 184 1.39 -17.65 -4.80
N THR A 185 2.67 -17.99 -4.94
CA THR A 185 3.28 -19.11 -4.22
C THR A 185 4.16 -18.73 -3.03
N PRO A 186 4.83 -17.55 -2.96
CA PRO A 186 5.59 -17.21 -1.77
C PRO A 186 4.64 -16.96 -0.61
N SER A 187 5.02 -17.42 0.58
CA SER A 187 4.14 -17.44 1.74
C SER A 187 4.93 -17.24 3.02
N PRO A 188 4.46 -16.36 3.93
CA PRO A 188 4.96 -16.25 5.30
C PRO A 188 5.22 -17.59 5.99
N ARG A 189 4.35 -18.58 5.74
CA ARG A 189 4.45 -19.92 6.31
C ARG A 189 5.70 -20.67 5.85
N PHE A 190 6.06 -20.52 4.58
CA PHE A 190 7.27 -21.14 4.04
C PHE A 190 8.51 -20.58 4.75
N TRP A 191 8.63 -19.26 4.86
CA TRP A 191 9.79 -18.67 5.53
C TRP A 191 9.85 -19.09 7.00
N SER A 192 8.77 -18.91 7.76
CA SER A 192 8.76 -19.17 9.20
C SER A 192 8.95 -20.64 9.57
N GLU A 193 8.38 -21.57 8.78
CA GLU A 193 8.30 -22.99 9.15
C GLU A 193 9.18 -23.93 8.32
N ILE A 194 9.69 -23.50 7.15
CA ILE A 194 10.58 -24.29 6.29
C ILE A 194 11.95 -23.63 6.14
N PHE A 195 12.04 -22.45 5.50
CA PHE A 195 13.32 -21.80 5.20
C PHE A 195 14.13 -21.46 6.46
N ASN A 196 13.48 -20.93 7.50
CA ASN A 196 14.13 -20.54 8.75
C ASN A 196 14.59 -21.76 9.58
N ARG A 197 14.21 -22.97 9.19
CA ARG A 197 14.65 -24.21 9.83
C ARG A 197 15.93 -24.73 9.18
N LYS A 198 16.59 -25.65 9.87
CA LYS A 198 17.71 -26.41 9.31
C LYS A 198 17.20 -27.70 8.68
N THR A 199 17.90 -28.19 7.67
CA THR A 199 17.70 -29.54 7.15
C THR A 199 18.08 -30.59 8.22
N ALA A 200 17.78 -31.86 7.95
CA ALA A 200 18.19 -32.95 8.83
C ALA A 200 19.72 -33.07 8.95
N ASN A 201 20.46 -32.65 7.90
CA ASN A 201 21.92 -32.61 7.88
C ASN A 201 22.49 -31.34 8.54
N GLY A 202 21.64 -30.44 9.02
CA GLY A 202 22.05 -29.22 9.71
C GLY A 202 22.37 -28.05 8.79
N HIS A 203 22.11 -28.17 7.49
CA HIS A 203 22.29 -27.10 6.51
C HIS A 203 21.16 -26.08 6.56
N PHE A 204 21.44 -24.87 6.08
CA PHE A 204 20.50 -23.75 5.98
C PHE A 204 21.03 -22.69 5.01
N LEU A 205 20.14 -21.79 4.58
CA LEU A 205 20.46 -20.70 3.67
C LEU A 205 20.42 -19.33 4.38
N HIS A 206 20.98 -18.33 3.73
CA HIS A 206 21.13 -16.96 4.26
C HIS A 206 20.17 -15.96 3.61
N GLY A 207 19.72 -16.22 2.38
CA GLY A 207 18.77 -15.34 1.69
C GLY A 207 17.77 -16.06 0.80
N ASP A 208 16.82 -15.28 0.34
CA ASP A 208 15.76 -15.62 -0.60
C ASP A 208 15.64 -14.52 -1.66
N SER A 209 15.05 -14.87 -2.79
CA SER A 209 14.88 -13.95 -3.91
C SER A 209 13.57 -14.24 -4.65
N SER A 210 12.48 -14.20 -3.90
CA SER A 210 11.16 -14.65 -4.33
C SER A 210 10.12 -13.54 -4.38
N VAL A 211 10.35 -12.39 -3.75
CA VAL A 211 9.43 -11.24 -3.74
C VAL A 211 9.75 -10.27 -4.87
N PHE A 212 8.75 -9.77 -5.61
CA PHE A 212 8.98 -8.87 -6.75
C PHE A 212 8.92 -7.38 -6.39
N GLN A 213 9.91 -6.62 -6.84
CA GLN A 213 9.98 -5.16 -6.79
C GLN A 213 9.40 -4.55 -8.07
N VAL A 214 8.52 -3.57 -7.92
CA VAL A 214 7.91 -2.83 -9.04
C VAL A 214 8.14 -1.33 -8.87
N PHE A 215 8.66 -0.66 -9.89
CA PHE A 215 8.74 0.80 -9.91
C PHE A 215 7.41 1.43 -10.34
N THR A 216 6.96 2.45 -9.61
CA THR A 216 5.72 3.22 -9.86
C THR A 216 5.99 4.72 -9.83
N PRO A 217 5.14 5.56 -10.46
CA PRO A 217 5.30 7.02 -10.46
C PRO A 217 5.03 7.70 -9.12
N ASP A 218 4.66 6.94 -8.09
CA ASP A 218 4.33 7.47 -6.77
C ASP A 218 5.60 7.81 -5.97
N ASP A 219 6.77 7.32 -6.40
CA ASP A 219 8.06 7.67 -5.81
C ASP A 219 8.65 8.95 -6.43
N PRO A 220 8.72 10.06 -5.68
CA PRO A 220 9.17 11.35 -6.20
C PRO A 220 10.66 11.38 -6.54
N GLU A 221 11.45 10.39 -6.11
CA GLU A 221 12.86 10.27 -6.48
C GLU A 221 13.04 9.78 -7.92
N LEU A 222 12.00 9.18 -8.49
CA LEU A 222 12.07 8.57 -9.81
C LEU A 222 11.65 9.57 -10.90
N PRO A 223 12.35 9.59 -12.05
CA PRO A 223 11.94 10.40 -13.18
C PRO A 223 10.62 9.89 -13.78
N ALA A 224 9.53 10.63 -13.56
CA ALA A 224 8.16 10.26 -13.95
C ALA A 224 8.04 9.85 -15.43
N ASP A 225 8.77 10.51 -16.34
CA ASP A 225 8.78 10.20 -17.77
C ASP A 225 9.33 8.80 -18.08
N SER A 226 10.27 8.30 -17.25
CA SER A 226 10.83 6.95 -17.44
C SER A 226 9.86 5.85 -17.00
N LEU A 227 8.90 6.18 -16.13
CA LEU A 227 7.91 5.25 -15.59
C LEU A 227 6.65 5.14 -16.46
N ARG A 228 6.62 5.85 -17.59
CA ARG A 228 5.50 5.85 -18.53
C ARG A 228 5.97 5.43 -19.92
N ASN A 229 5.10 4.73 -20.64
CA ASN A 229 5.28 4.47 -22.07
C ASN A 229 4.85 5.71 -22.89
N GLU A 230 5.13 5.73 -24.19
CA GLU A 230 4.73 6.82 -25.09
C GLU A 230 3.21 7.07 -25.13
N ASP A 231 2.41 6.05 -24.82
CA ASP A 231 0.94 6.13 -24.75
C ASP A 231 0.42 6.63 -23.39
N GLY A 232 1.31 7.01 -22.47
CA GLY A 232 1.00 7.52 -21.13
C GLY A 232 0.70 6.44 -20.08
N ARG A 233 0.61 5.16 -20.46
CA ARG A 233 0.39 4.05 -19.52
C ARG A 233 1.64 3.79 -18.68
N LEU A 234 1.43 3.27 -17.48
CA LEU A 234 2.52 2.87 -16.57
C LEU A 234 3.39 1.80 -17.22
N ARG A 235 4.71 1.97 -17.15
CA ARG A 235 5.68 1.11 -17.83
C ARG A 235 5.69 -0.31 -17.26
N PHE A 236 5.71 -0.46 -15.93
CA PHE A 236 5.94 -1.74 -15.27
C PHE A 236 4.66 -2.47 -14.82
N ASP A 237 3.57 -1.75 -14.55
CA ASP A 237 2.31 -2.37 -14.07
C ASP A 237 1.72 -3.40 -15.05
N LYS A 238 2.02 -3.28 -16.35
CA LYS A 238 1.60 -4.25 -17.38
C LYS A 238 2.20 -5.66 -17.19
N TYR A 239 3.26 -5.79 -16.39
CA TYR A 239 3.92 -7.07 -16.12
C TYR A 239 3.35 -7.80 -14.91
N ILE A 240 2.43 -7.17 -14.17
CA ILE A 240 1.69 -7.86 -13.10
C ILE A 240 0.81 -8.94 -13.74
N PRO A 241 1.01 -10.24 -13.42
CA PRO A 241 0.39 -11.33 -14.19
C PRO A 241 -1.14 -11.34 -14.18
N PHE A 242 -1.75 -10.94 -13.06
CA PHE A 242 -3.20 -10.87 -12.87
C PHE A 242 -3.58 -9.90 -11.74
N PRO A 243 -4.82 -9.37 -11.70
CA PRO A 243 -5.20 -8.31 -10.75
C PRO A 243 -4.97 -8.63 -9.27
N SER A 244 -5.13 -9.90 -8.89
CA SER A 244 -4.97 -10.43 -7.53
C SER A 244 -3.57 -11.00 -7.23
N PHE A 245 -2.56 -10.65 -8.04
CA PHE A 245 -1.18 -11.03 -7.77
C PHE A 245 -0.66 -10.22 -6.59
N ALA A 246 -0.24 -10.89 -5.53
CA ALA A 246 0.11 -10.31 -4.24
C ALA A 246 1.61 -10.43 -3.91
N ASN A 247 2.39 -11.14 -4.73
CA ASN A 247 3.81 -11.29 -4.52
C ASN A 247 4.61 -10.08 -5.04
N THR A 248 4.32 -8.88 -4.55
CA THR A 248 5.00 -7.65 -4.96
C THR A 248 5.29 -6.71 -3.80
N ILE A 249 6.34 -5.91 -3.89
CA ILE A 249 6.60 -4.67 -3.16
C ILE A 249 6.82 -3.56 -4.18
N ARG A 250 6.69 -2.30 -3.78
CA ARG A 250 6.80 -1.14 -4.69
C ARG A 250 7.90 -0.20 -4.26
N ASN A 251 8.67 0.30 -5.23
CA ASN A 251 9.68 1.36 -5.07
C ASN A 251 10.79 1.11 -4.02
N TYR A 252 10.98 -0.15 -3.60
CA TYR A 252 11.96 -0.56 -2.59
C TYR A 252 13.02 -1.54 -3.15
N PRO A 253 13.93 -1.10 -4.04
CA PRO A 253 14.90 -1.98 -4.71
C PRO A 253 16.11 -2.25 -3.80
N TYR A 254 15.89 -2.67 -2.55
CA TYR A 254 16.95 -2.86 -1.57
C TYR A 254 16.84 -4.23 -0.88
N PRO A 255 17.97 -4.82 -0.44
CA PRO A 255 17.91 -5.96 0.46
C PRO A 255 17.15 -5.59 1.74
N TYR A 256 16.36 -6.53 2.26
CA TYR A 256 15.68 -6.38 3.56
C TYR A 256 15.62 -7.72 4.29
N VAL A 257 15.18 -7.70 5.55
CA VAL A 257 15.23 -8.89 6.39
C VAL A 257 13.83 -9.47 6.62
N ILE A 258 13.64 -10.74 6.25
CA ILE A 258 12.44 -11.52 6.58
C ILE A 258 12.70 -12.30 7.88
N ASP A 259 11.79 -12.12 8.84
CA ASP A 259 11.76 -12.82 10.14
C ASP A 259 13.06 -12.72 10.98
N GLY A 260 13.91 -11.72 10.70
CA GLY A 260 15.17 -11.48 11.42
C GLY A 260 16.35 -12.39 11.01
N VAL A 261 16.14 -13.36 10.11
CA VAL A 261 17.15 -14.39 9.79
C VAL A 261 17.37 -14.65 8.29
N CYS A 262 16.51 -14.12 7.43
CA CYS A 262 16.59 -14.29 5.98
C CYS A 262 16.80 -12.93 5.31
N TRP A 263 17.83 -12.79 4.48
CA TRP A 263 17.92 -11.67 3.56
C TRP A 263 16.98 -11.89 2.37
N GLU A 264 16.07 -10.97 2.09
CA GLU A 264 15.33 -10.95 0.84
C GLU A 264 16.05 -10.04 -0.16
N PHE A 265 16.29 -10.58 -1.35
CA PHE A 265 16.84 -9.88 -2.50
C PHE A 265 15.72 -9.71 -3.55
N PRO A 266 14.91 -8.63 -3.46
CA PRO A 266 13.70 -8.53 -4.25
C PRO A 266 13.97 -8.58 -5.76
N CYS A 267 13.26 -9.45 -6.46
CA CYS A 267 13.37 -9.67 -7.90
C CYS A 267 12.81 -8.48 -8.68
N MET A 268 13.56 -7.98 -9.67
CA MET A 268 13.15 -6.83 -10.46
C MET A 268 12.05 -7.22 -11.46
N VAL A 269 11.00 -6.41 -11.55
CA VAL A 269 10.07 -6.44 -12.69
C VAL A 269 10.64 -5.57 -13.84
N PRO A 270 10.67 -6.09 -15.08
CA PRO A 270 10.17 -7.39 -15.52
C PRO A 270 11.19 -8.54 -15.38
N SER A 271 10.69 -9.75 -15.10
CA SER A 271 11.41 -11.00 -15.45
C SER A 271 11.23 -11.35 -16.93
N ASP A 272 12.04 -12.27 -17.46
CA ASP A 272 11.89 -12.74 -18.83
C ASP A 272 10.57 -13.52 -19.05
N TRP A 273 10.10 -14.27 -18.05
CA TRP A 273 8.81 -14.98 -18.09
C TRP A 273 7.63 -14.01 -18.18
N GLN A 274 7.61 -12.96 -17.34
CA GLN A 274 6.57 -11.93 -17.38
C GLN A 274 6.58 -11.21 -18.73
N ALA A 275 7.78 -10.88 -19.20
CA ALA A 275 7.93 -10.13 -20.43
C ALA A 275 7.59 -10.94 -21.68
N GLN A 276 7.99 -12.21 -21.78
CA GLN A 276 7.66 -13.04 -22.96
C GLN A 276 6.15 -13.28 -23.07
N SER A 277 5.45 -13.40 -21.93
CA SER A 277 3.99 -13.57 -21.90
C SER A 277 3.27 -12.39 -22.54
N LEU A 278 3.83 -11.19 -22.37
CA LEU A 278 3.29 -9.94 -22.91
C LEU A 278 3.79 -9.63 -24.34
N HIS A 279 5.11 -9.74 -24.55
CA HIS A 279 5.79 -9.23 -25.75
C HIS A 279 6.14 -10.31 -26.77
N GLN A 280 5.89 -11.59 -26.47
CA GLN A 280 6.46 -12.76 -27.16
C GLN A 280 7.97 -12.93 -26.90
N PRO A 281 8.52 -14.15 -27.08
CA PRO A 281 9.93 -14.41 -26.88
C PRO A 281 10.87 -13.52 -27.71
N ASN A 282 12.04 -13.20 -27.15
CA ASN A 282 13.15 -12.51 -27.78
C ASN A 282 12.86 -11.08 -28.26
N ASN A 283 11.82 -10.46 -27.70
CA ASN A 283 11.39 -9.12 -28.08
C ASN A 283 12.38 -8.05 -27.55
N PRO A 284 12.85 -7.10 -28.38
CA PRO A 284 13.74 -6.03 -27.93
C PRO A 284 13.11 -5.10 -26.88
N LEU A 285 11.78 -4.95 -26.87
CA LEU A 285 11.10 -4.13 -25.85
C LEU A 285 11.31 -4.65 -24.42
N THR A 286 11.50 -5.96 -24.25
CA THR A 286 11.85 -6.56 -22.96
C THR A 286 13.19 -6.02 -22.46
N VAL A 287 14.20 -5.98 -23.33
CA VAL A 287 15.54 -5.50 -22.99
C VAL A 287 15.49 -4.00 -22.70
N GLU A 288 14.72 -3.23 -23.47
CA GLU A 288 14.55 -1.80 -23.20
C GLU A 288 13.89 -1.53 -21.84
N ASP A 289 12.84 -2.26 -21.47
CA ASP A 289 12.24 -2.10 -20.15
C ASP A 289 13.18 -2.56 -19.02
N MET A 290 14.03 -3.58 -19.25
CA MET A 290 15.09 -3.96 -18.30
C MET A 290 16.17 -2.87 -18.16
N LYS A 291 16.57 -2.20 -19.25
CA LYS A 291 17.50 -1.05 -19.20
C LYS A 291 16.91 0.11 -18.41
N VAL A 292 15.63 0.41 -18.59
CA VAL A 292 14.94 1.44 -17.79
C VAL A 292 14.88 1.04 -16.31
N ALA A 293 14.56 -0.22 -16.01
CA ALA A 293 14.58 -0.70 -14.62
C ALA A 293 15.99 -0.57 -13.98
N LEU A 294 17.06 -0.88 -14.72
CA LEU A 294 18.44 -0.65 -14.28
C LEU A 294 18.70 0.83 -13.99
N ASP A 295 18.30 1.73 -14.89
CA ASP A 295 18.48 3.17 -14.72
C ASP A 295 17.83 3.66 -13.41
N LEU A 296 16.60 3.21 -13.15
CA LEU A 296 15.86 3.55 -11.94
C LEU A 296 16.50 2.95 -10.68
N THR A 297 17.03 1.72 -10.76
CA THR A 297 17.83 1.14 -9.67
C THR A 297 19.05 2.00 -9.36
N VAL A 298 19.76 2.52 -10.37
CA VAL A 298 20.93 3.40 -10.15
C VAL A 298 20.50 4.71 -9.51
N VAL A 299 19.38 5.31 -9.92
CA VAL A 299 18.81 6.51 -9.28
C VAL A 299 18.57 6.26 -7.78
N LYS A 300 17.97 5.12 -7.44
CA LYS A 300 17.70 4.71 -6.05
C LYS A 300 18.95 4.23 -5.31
N LYS A 301 20.09 4.07 -5.97
CA LYS A 301 21.30 3.42 -5.44
C LYS A 301 21.00 2.01 -4.90
N GLY A 302 20.10 1.30 -5.56
CA GLY A 302 19.57 0.01 -5.12
C GLY A 302 20.28 -1.20 -5.71
N MET A 303 19.59 -2.33 -5.62
CA MET A 303 19.95 -3.61 -6.19
C MET A 303 18.96 -3.97 -7.31
N MET A 304 19.48 -4.43 -8.45
CA MET A 304 18.69 -4.98 -9.54
C MET A 304 18.95 -6.47 -9.59
N ASN A 305 17.99 -7.25 -9.10
CA ASN A 305 18.05 -8.69 -9.24
C ASN A 305 17.25 -9.13 -10.48
N LEU A 306 17.97 -9.57 -11.52
CA LEU A 306 17.39 -10.05 -12.76
C LEU A 306 17.45 -11.55 -12.83
N VAL A 307 16.30 -12.14 -13.13
CA VAL A 307 16.18 -13.58 -13.33
C VAL A 307 15.67 -13.90 -14.72
N PHE A 308 16.32 -14.89 -15.33
CA PHE A 308 16.06 -15.33 -16.69
C PHE A 308 16.18 -16.86 -16.83
N HIS A 309 15.79 -17.38 -17.99
CA HIS A 309 15.74 -18.81 -18.25
C HIS A 309 16.35 -19.17 -19.61
N PRO A 310 16.93 -20.37 -19.76
CA PRO A 310 17.48 -20.82 -21.05
C PRO A 310 16.40 -21.45 -21.94
N HIS A 311 15.14 -21.02 -21.83
CA HIS A 311 13.98 -21.56 -22.55
C HIS A 311 13.65 -20.85 -23.87
N GLY A 312 14.53 -19.94 -24.31
CA GLY A 312 14.38 -19.18 -25.54
C GLY A 312 13.43 -17.99 -25.43
N TRP A 313 13.09 -17.57 -24.20
CA TRP A 313 12.29 -16.37 -23.90
C TRP A 313 13.11 -15.09 -24.03
N ILE A 314 14.37 -15.13 -23.60
CA ILE A 314 15.39 -14.12 -23.85
C ILE A 314 16.64 -14.81 -24.38
N ARG A 315 17.36 -14.16 -25.29
CA ARG A 315 18.60 -14.70 -25.85
C ARG A 315 19.82 -14.27 -25.01
N ASN A 316 20.90 -15.03 -25.10
CA ASN A 316 22.13 -14.68 -24.42
C ASN A 316 22.78 -13.38 -24.93
N ASP A 317 22.65 -13.06 -26.23
CA ASP A 317 23.11 -11.78 -26.80
C ASP A 317 22.32 -10.57 -26.27
N GLN A 318 21.03 -10.74 -25.95
CA GLN A 318 20.22 -9.72 -25.29
C GLN A 318 20.62 -9.47 -23.83
N MET A 319 21.01 -10.52 -23.12
CA MET A 319 21.57 -10.38 -21.77
C MET A 319 22.95 -9.71 -21.80
N VAL A 320 23.79 -10.06 -22.78
CA VAL A 320 25.07 -9.37 -23.02
C VAL A 320 24.85 -7.90 -23.37
N GLU A 321 23.86 -7.57 -24.18
CA GLU A 321 23.48 -6.19 -24.50
C GLU A 321 23.12 -5.38 -23.26
N LEU A 322 22.38 -5.96 -22.31
CA LEU A 322 22.04 -5.30 -21.05
C LEU A 322 23.29 -5.09 -20.15
N ILE A 323 24.18 -6.08 -20.11
CA ILE A 323 25.46 -5.97 -19.39
C ILE A 323 26.31 -4.85 -19.98
N ASP A 324 26.43 -4.80 -21.32
CA ASP A 324 27.16 -3.75 -22.03
C ASP A 324 26.57 -2.37 -21.76
N TYR A 325 25.25 -2.25 -21.82
CA TYR A 325 24.56 -1.00 -21.46
C TYR A 325 24.92 -0.53 -20.05
N ALA A 326 24.90 -1.43 -19.05
CA ALA A 326 25.27 -1.11 -17.68
C ALA A 326 26.72 -0.60 -17.58
N VAL A 327 27.66 -1.29 -18.22
CA VAL A 327 29.09 -0.97 -18.19
C VAL A 327 29.39 0.33 -18.94
N GLU A 328 28.82 0.52 -20.13
CA GLU A 328 29.04 1.70 -20.97
C GLU A 328 28.47 2.96 -20.31
N LYS A 329 27.26 2.88 -19.75
CA LYS A 329 26.57 4.03 -19.17
C LYS A 329 27.06 4.39 -17.78
N TYR A 330 27.28 3.39 -16.92
CA TYR A 330 27.53 3.61 -15.50
C TYR A 330 28.96 3.23 -15.05
N GLY A 331 29.66 2.40 -15.81
CA GLY A 331 31.01 1.94 -15.48
C GLY A 331 31.07 1.38 -14.06
N LYS A 332 32.05 1.84 -13.27
CA LYS A 332 32.27 1.39 -11.88
C LYS A 332 31.12 1.67 -10.90
N LYS A 333 30.12 2.48 -11.28
CA LYS A 333 28.95 2.75 -10.44
C LYS A 333 28.05 1.52 -10.32
N VAL A 334 28.07 0.61 -11.30
CA VAL A 334 27.34 -0.66 -11.27
C VAL A 334 28.32 -1.80 -11.06
N LYS A 335 27.98 -2.70 -10.14
CA LYS A 335 28.77 -3.90 -9.82
C LYS A 335 27.94 -5.16 -10.05
N PHE A 336 28.49 -6.12 -10.77
CA PHE A 336 27.91 -7.46 -10.89
C PHE A 336 28.41 -8.35 -9.75
N LEU A 337 27.48 -8.98 -9.03
CA LEU A 337 27.76 -9.87 -7.90
C LEU A 337 26.90 -11.13 -7.98
N THR A 338 27.36 -12.23 -7.41
CA THR A 338 26.48 -13.37 -7.07
C THR A 338 25.76 -13.10 -5.75
N PHE A 339 24.71 -13.86 -5.42
CA PHE A 339 24.07 -13.72 -4.12
C PHE A 339 24.99 -14.05 -2.95
N ALA A 340 25.94 -14.98 -3.14
CA ALA A 340 26.93 -15.30 -2.12
C ALA A 340 27.83 -14.10 -1.82
N GLU A 341 28.23 -13.35 -2.84
CA GLU A 341 29.06 -12.15 -2.69
C GLU A 341 28.29 -10.98 -2.09
N VAL A 342 27.00 -10.83 -2.43
CA VAL A 342 26.11 -9.86 -1.78
C VAL A 342 25.98 -10.17 -0.30
N THR A 343 25.68 -11.43 0.04
CA THR A 343 25.58 -11.89 1.43
C THR A 343 26.89 -11.70 2.20
N GLU A 344 28.03 -12.01 1.58
CA GLU A 344 29.34 -11.79 2.17
C GLU A 344 29.57 -10.31 2.52
N ARG A 345 29.25 -9.40 1.60
CA ARG A 345 29.42 -7.95 1.80
C ARG A 345 28.48 -7.38 2.85
N LEU A 346 27.21 -7.82 2.87
CA LEU A 346 26.26 -7.49 3.93
C LEU A 346 26.83 -7.92 5.29
N ASN A 347 27.33 -9.16 5.38
CA ASN A 347 27.90 -9.64 6.63
C ASN A 347 29.16 -8.85 7.03
N GLN A 348 30.10 -8.62 6.12
CA GLN A 348 31.38 -7.98 6.42
C GLN A 348 31.25 -6.47 6.68
N ASN A 349 30.55 -5.75 5.81
CA ASN A 349 30.58 -4.28 5.79
C ASN A 349 29.41 -3.65 6.55
N LEU A 350 28.24 -4.30 6.56
CA LEU A 350 27.04 -3.82 7.26
C LEU A 350 26.91 -4.44 8.66
N LEU A 351 27.19 -5.75 8.80
CA LEU A 351 27.05 -6.47 10.06
C LEU A 351 28.38 -6.74 10.78
N SER A 352 29.46 -6.04 10.43
CA SER A 352 30.76 -6.13 11.13
C SER A 352 31.31 -7.56 11.28
N GLY A 353 31.05 -8.43 10.30
CA GLY A 353 31.42 -9.84 10.27
C GLY A 353 30.47 -10.80 10.99
N THR A 354 29.38 -10.32 11.57
CA THR A 354 28.40 -11.13 12.32
C THR A 354 27.13 -11.34 11.50
N PRO A 355 26.99 -12.45 10.75
CA PRO A 355 25.81 -12.71 9.91
C PRO A 355 24.51 -12.75 10.70
N LEU A 356 23.35 -12.62 10.03
CA LEU A 356 22.03 -12.79 10.68
C LEU A 356 21.86 -14.17 11.35
N ARG A 357 22.58 -15.18 10.86
CA ARG A 357 22.59 -16.55 11.39
C ARG A 357 24.03 -17.00 11.66
N ASP A 358 24.29 -17.52 12.86
CA ASP A 358 25.58 -18.12 13.18
C ASP A 358 25.83 -19.44 12.43
N GLU A 359 27.04 -19.99 12.55
CA GLU A 359 27.44 -21.24 11.89
C GLU A 359 26.54 -22.45 12.25
N GLN A 360 25.77 -22.37 13.35
CA GLN A 360 24.82 -23.40 13.75
C GLN A 360 23.39 -23.10 13.29
N GLY A 361 23.20 -22.07 12.45
CA GLY A 361 21.94 -21.62 11.87
C GLY A 361 21.02 -20.89 12.85
N ARG A 362 21.53 -20.46 14.01
CA ARG A 362 20.78 -19.75 15.04
C ARG A 362 20.83 -18.25 14.78
N GLU A 363 19.77 -17.53 15.11
CA GLU A 363 19.73 -16.06 14.98
C GLU A 363 20.88 -15.41 15.77
N ASN A 364 21.57 -14.47 15.12
CA ASN A 364 22.31 -13.41 15.77
C ASN A 364 21.38 -12.19 15.84
N PRO A 365 21.11 -11.64 17.03
CA PRO A 365 20.00 -10.71 17.26
C PRO A 365 20.35 -9.27 16.84
N ASN A 366 21.01 -9.11 15.70
CA ASN A 366 21.23 -7.81 15.07
C ASN A 366 19.86 -7.23 14.63
N ARG A 367 19.68 -5.93 14.77
CA ARG A 367 18.45 -5.24 14.38
C ARG A 367 18.79 -4.13 13.41
N LEU A 368 18.10 -4.14 12.27
CA LEU A 368 18.15 -3.04 11.30
C LEU A 368 16.92 -2.18 11.53
N LEU A 369 17.13 -0.90 11.80
CA LEU A 369 16.07 0.09 12.02
C LEU A 369 16.60 1.50 11.81
N ASP A 370 15.72 2.44 11.49
CA ASP A 370 16.03 3.86 11.43
C ASP A 370 15.95 4.47 12.84
N LEU A 371 17.11 4.76 13.43
CA LEU A 371 17.19 5.25 14.81
C LEU A 371 16.99 6.76 14.91
N ASN A 372 17.39 7.51 13.88
CA ASN A 372 17.47 8.97 13.86
C ASN A 372 16.47 9.62 12.89
N GLU A 373 15.59 8.82 12.28
CA GLU A 373 14.55 9.24 11.34
C GLU A 373 15.12 9.96 10.10
N ASP A 374 16.28 9.48 9.61
CA ASP A 374 16.94 10.05 8.43
C ASP A 374 16.59 9.32 7.11
N GLY A 375 15.74 8.29 7.19
CA GLY A 375 15.28 7.51 6.06
C GLY A 375 16.26 6.42 5.61
N TYR A 376 17.29 6.12 6.39
CA TYR A 376 18.23 5.02 6.16
C TYR A 376 18.23 4.01 7.31
N LEU A 377 18.49 2.75 7.00
CA LEU A 377 18.60 1.72 8.02
C LEU A 377 19.95 1.80 8.75
N ASP A 378 19.88 1.92 10.07
CA ASP A 378 20.98 1.76 11.01
C ASP A 378 21.08 0.31 11.52
N VAL A 379 22.14 0.00 12.25
CA VAL A 379 22.36 -1.36 12.78
C VAL A 379 22.63 -1.33 14.28
N VAL A 380 21.76 -1.97 15.07
CA VAL A 380 22.02 -2.27 16.48
C VAL A 380 22.53 -3.70 16.59
N GLN A 381 23.81 -3.87 16.95
CA GLN A 381 24.48 -5.17 16.95
C GLN A 381 24.62 -5.76 18.35
N ALA A 382 24.56 -7.09 18.39
CA ALA A 382 24.83 -7.87 19.59
C ALA A 382 26.33 -8.13 19.79
N GLU A 383 27.02 -8.51 18.70
CA GLU A 383 28.45 -8.80 18.66
C GLU A 383 29.06 -8.31 17.33
N PRO A 384 30.12 -7.46 17.35
CA PRO A 384 30.51 -6.67 18.51
C PRO A 384 29.34 -5.78 18.97
N PRO A 385 29.26 -5.40 20.26
CA PRO A 385 28.14 -4.63 20.81
C PRO A 385 28.23 -3.16 20.42
N VAL A 386 27.98 -2.87 19.16
CA VAL A 386 28.02 -1.54 18.57
C VAL A 386 26.69 -1.20 17.94
N THR A 387 26.31 0.06 18.03
CA THR A 387 25.25 0.67 17.25
C THR A 387 25.93 1.47 16.15
N ARG A 388 25.56 1.18 14.91
CA ARG A 388 26.15 1.78 13.71
C ARG A 388 25.09 2.66 13.07
N ILE A 389 25.39 3.95 12.95
CA ILE A 389 24.50 4.95 12.36
C ILE A 389 25.06 5.35 11.00
N TRP A 390 24.23 5.31 9.97
CA TRP A 390 24.67 5.66 8.62
C TRP A 390 24.64 7.17 8.40
N ASN A 391 25.72 7.74 7.87
CA ASN A 391 25.72 9.10 7.35
C ASN A 391 25.71 9.07 5.83
N ALA A 392 24.56 9.35 5.22
CA ALA A 392 24.38 9.30 3.77
C ALA A 392 25.14 10.39 3.01
N THR A 393 25.46 11.52 3.66
CA THR A 393 26.23 12.62 3.05
C THR A 393 27.68 12.23 2.87
N ASP A 394 28.29 11.69 3.93
CA ASP A 394 29.71 11.32 3.95
C ASP A 394 29.94 9.88 3.47
N GLN A 395 28.88 9.07 3.36
CA GLN A 395 28.90 7.64 3.04
C GLN A 395 29.76 6.84 4.03
N THR A 396 29.55 7.07 5.31
CA THR A 396 30.32 6.45 6.40
C THR A 396 29.44 5.97 7.53
N TRP A 397 29.88 4.94 8.23
CA TRP A 397 29.29 4.48 9.49
C TRP A 397 29.90 5.22 10.68
N MET A 398 29.05 5.77 11.55
CA MET A 398 29.41 6.17 12.90
C MET A 398 29.10 5.03 13.86
N GLU A 399 30.03 4.67 14.75
CA GLU A 399 29.83 3.58 15.71
C GLU A 399 29.82 4.10 17.14
N THR A 400 28.79 3.72 17.90
CA THR A 400 28.68 3.97 19.34
C THR A 400 28.42 2.67 20.10
N PRO A 401 28.75 2.57 21.40
CA PRO A 401 28.54 1.33 22.15
C PRO A 401 27.05 0.97 22.32
N THR A 402 26.73 -0.33 22.26
CA THR A 402 25.42 -0.88 22.64
C THR A 402 25.48 -1.35 24.12
N PRO A 403 24.87 -0.62 25.08
CA PRO A 403 25.04 -0.88 26.51
C PRO A 403 24.17 -2.03 27.06
N PHE A 404 23.35 -2.65 26.21
CA PHE A 404 22.44 -3.74 26.55
C PHE A 404 22.74 -5.01 25.77
N GLN A 405 22.17 -6.12 26.24
CA GLN A 405 22.33 -7.43 25.63
C GLN A 405 21.13 -7.74 24.73
N LEU A 406 21.32 -7.56 23.42
CA LEU A 406 20.41 -8.09 22.41
C LEU A 406 20.45 -9.63 22.43
N GLY A 407 19.30 -10.25 22.71
CA GLY A 407 19.06 -11.69 22.60
C GLY A 407 19.88 -12.66 23.46
N ARG A 408 19.37 -13.91 23.51
CA ARG A 408 19.78 -15.11 24.28
C ARG A 408 19.81 -14.97 25.81
N ALA A 409 18.64 -15.09 26.44
CA ALA A 409 18.51 -15.41 27.87
C ALA A 409 17.76 -16.74 28.08
N MET A 410 18.51 -17.82 28.32
CA MET A 410 18.12 -18.89 29.24
C MET A 410 19.37 -19.19 30.06
N LEU A 411 19.44 -18.65 31.28
CA LEU A 411 20.49 -18.99 32.24
C LEU A 411 20.09 -20.31 32.92
N LYS A 412 20.81 -21.40 32.66
CA LYS A 412 20.74 -22.58 33.55
C LYS A 412 21.99 -22.60 34.42
N LYS A 413 21.82 -22.43 35.74
CA LYS A 413 22.88 -22.68 36.73
C LYS A 413 23.10 -24.19 36.82
N THR A 414 24.22 -24.71 36.33
CA THR A 414 24.70 -26.04 36.72
C THR A 414 25.79 -25.90 37.78
N ALA A 415 26.07 -26.97 38.52
CA ALA A 415 26.89 -26.94 39.74
C ALA A 415 28.31 -26.35 39.59
N MET A 416 28.77 -26.08 38.35
CA MET A 416 30.06 -25.44 38.07
C MET A 416 30.07 -24.43 36.90
N ASN A 417 28.97 -24.16 36.16
CA ASN A 417 28.94 -23.20 35.04
C ASN A 417 27.51 -22.75 34.62
N TRP A 418 27.43 -21.62 33.91
CA TRP A 418 26.21 -21.09 33.26
C TRP A 418 26.08 -21.66 31.83
N GLU A 419 24.95 -22.29 31.48
CA GLU A 419 24.67 -22.81 30.11
C GLU A 419 23.45 -22.13 29.47
N TYR A 420 23.56 -21.82 28.17
CA TYR A 420 22.52 -21.20 27.34
C TYR A 420 21.68 -22.24 26.58
N SER A 421 20.35 -22.18 26.68
CA SER A 421 19.45 -22.95 25.80
C SER A 421 19.08 -22.12 24.57
N SER A 422 19.56 -22.54 23.39
CA SER A 422 19.47 -21.81 22.13
C SER A 422 18.21 -22.10 21.30
N SER A 423 17.08 -22.37 21.94
CA SER A 423 15.87 -22.81 21.25
C SER A 423 14.75 -21.76 21.42
N TYR A 424 14.37 -21.14 20.31
CA TYR A 424 13.09 -20.45 20.00
C TYR A 424 12.66 -19.17 20.71
N VAL A 425 13.37 -18.61 21.70
CA VAL A 425 13.00 -17.28 22.23
C VAL A 425 13.61 -16.17 21.36
N ASN A 426 13.16 -16.07 20.12
CA ASN A 426 13.52 -14.98 19.22
C ASN A 426 12.78 -13.71 19.69
N ARG A 427 13.50 -12.59 19.78
CA ARG A 427 12.95 -11.25 20.06
C ARG A 427 12.37 -11.08 21.47
N VAL A 428 13.23 -11.15 22.48
CA VAL A 428 12.87 -10.64 23.82
C VAL A 428 12.95 -9.12 23.88
N ASP A 429 13.85 -8.53 23.09
CA ASP A 429 14.06 -7.08 23.02
C ASP A 429 12.96 -6.43 22.18
N ARG A 430 12.38 -5.36 22.72
CA ARG A 430 11.24 -4.65 22.13
C ARG A 430 11.63 -3.22 21.87
N PHE A 431 11.56 -2.83 20.61
CA PHE A 431 11.83 -1.47 20.15
C PHE A 431 10.51 -0.73 19.99
N GLY A 432 10.51 0.55 20.28
CA GLY A 432 9.35 1.42 20.12
C GLY A 432 9.77 2.88 20.05
N VAL A 433 8.80 3.76 19.86
CA VAL A 433 9.00 5.20 19.75
C VAL A 433 8.22 5.88 20.88
N VAL A 434 8.84 6.80 21.62
CA VAL A 434 8.16 7.50 22.72
C VAL A 434 8.49 8.98 22.79
N GLY A 435 7.51 9.77 23.25
CA GLY A 435 7.66 11.19 23.49
C GLY A 435 7.56 12.05 22.22
N PRO A 436 7.53 13.38 22.39
CA PRO A 436 7.23 14.32 21.31
C PRO A 436 8.35 14.44 20.27
N ASP A 437 9.55 14.02 20.62
CA ASP A 437 10.71 14.01 19.73
C ASP A 437 10.86 12.66 18.98
N HIS A 438 9.87 11.76 19.13
CA HIS A 438 9.85 10.42 18.54
C HIS A 438 11.14 9.61 18.80
N ASP A 439 11.61 9.67 20.05
CA ASP A 439 12.83 8.97 20.44
C ASP A 439 12.64 7.46 20.39
N VAL A 440 13.61 6.76 19.78
CA VAL A 440 13.63 5.29 19.80
C VAL A 440 14.00 4.79 21.19
N VAL A 441 13.22 3.86 21.70
CA VAL A 441 13.49 3.13 22.95
C VAL A 441 13.58 1.64 22.73
N VAL A 442 14.34 0.97 23.59
CA VAL A 442 14.40 -0.49 23.64
C VAL A 442 14.27 -1.02 25.06
N SER A 443 13.43 -2.03 25.25
CA SER A 443 13.39 -2.83 26.47
C SER A 443 14.37 -4.01 26.33
N SER A 444 15.46 -4.00 27.10
CA SER A 444 16.51 -5.03 27.03
C SER A 444 17.18 -5.29 28.39
N LEU A 445 17.99 -6.35 28.48
CA LEU A 445 18.78 -6.67 29.67
C LEU A 445 20.07 -5.85 29.70
N SER A 446 20.49 -5.43 30.89
CA SER A 446 21.78 -4.77 31.07
C SER A 446 22.94 -5.69 30.71
N ARG A 447 23.88 -5.17 29.90
CA ARG A 447 25.11 -5.90 29.54
C ARG A 447 26.11 -5.93 30.69
N THR A 448 26.10 -4.94 31.58
CA THR A 448 27.10 -4.77 32.65
C THR A 448 26.62 -5.27 34.01
N ASP A 449 25.32 -5.27 34.27
CA ASP A 449 24.76 -5.75 35.53
C ASP A 449 23.44 -6.50 35.31
N PRO A 450 23.47 -7.82 35.08
CA PRO A 450 22.27 -8.61 34.87
C PRO A 450 21.30 -8.62 36.07
N SER A 451 21.74 -8.20 37.27
CA SER A 451 20.91 -8.22 38.49
C SER A 451 19.82 -7.15 38.50
N VAL A 452 19.97 -6.08 37.71
CA VAL A 452 18.98 -4.99 37.60
C VAL A 452 17.75 -5.39 36.78
N GLY A 453 17.78 -6.57 36.14
CA GLY A 453 16.70 -7.04 35.27
C GLY A 453 16.63 -6.26 33.95
N ARG A 454 15.42 -6.22 33.36
CA ARG A 454 15.18 -5.48 32.11
C ARG A 454 15.05 -3.99 32.38
N GLN A 455 15.70 -3.19 31.55
CA GLN A 455 15.71 -1.73 31.58
C GLN A 455 15.20 -1.17 30.25
N LEU A 456 14.75 0.08 30.27
CA LEU A 456 14.48 0.84 29.05
C LEU A 456 15.69 1.72 28.71
N TYR A 457 16.18 1.61 27.49
CA TYR A 457 17.22 2.48 26.94
C TYR A 457 16.59 3.39 25.91
N ARG A 458 16.91 4.68 25.96
CA ARG A 458 16.48 5.69 25.00
C ARG A 458 17.66 6.06 24.10
N PHE A 459 17.44 6.19 22.81
CA PHE A 459 18.44 6.63 21.85
C PHE A 459 18.32 8.14 21.64
N GLN A 460 19.35 8.90 22.03
CA GLN A 460 19.43 10.35 21.89
C GLN A 460 20.88 10.77 21.66
N ASP A 461 21.08 11.83 20.86
CA ASP A 461 22.41 12.35 20.51
C ASP A 461 23.36 11.24 19.98
N SER A 462 22.83 10.36 19.14
CA SER A 462 23.55 9.21 18.57
C SER A 462 24.03 8.17 19.60
N GLN A 463 23.50 8.17 20.82
CA GLN A 463 23.90 7.26 21.89
C GLN A 463 22.71 6.67 22.66
N TRP A 464 22.90 5.43 23.14
CA TRP A 464 21.95 4.80 24.06
C TRP A 464 22.18 5.26 25.49
N GLN A 465 21.12 5.74 26.14
CA GLN A 465 21.15 6.24 27.51
C GLN A 465 20.05 5.58 28.36
N ILE A 466 20.34 5.35 29.64
CA ILE A 466 19.30 4.93 30.58
C ILE A 466 18.53 6.17 31.00
N ASP A 467 17.26 6.24 30.60
CA ASP A 467 16.34 7.28 31.04
C ASP A 467 15.70 6.85 32.36
N ALA A 468 16.07 7.52 33.46
CA ALA A 468 15.55 7.25 34.80
C ALA A 468 14.02 7.38 34.89
N THR A 469 13.41 8.24 34.07
CA THR A 469 11.96 8.48 34.08
C THR A 469 11.21 7.30 33.47
N LEU A 470 11.78 6.68 32.43
CA LEU A 470 11.23 5.47 31.81
C LEU A 470 11.34 4.25 32.73
N GLN A 471 12.28 4.20 33.69
CA GLN A 471 12.46 3.03 34.57
C GLN A 471 11.31 2.78 35.56
N SER A 472 10.38 3.73 35.71
CA SER A 472 9.14 3.53 36.47
C SER A 472 8.21 2.46 35.86
N PHE A 473 8.55 1.95 34.68
CA PHE A 473 7.84 0.94 33.92
C PHE A 473 7.57 -0.35 34.73
N PRO A 474 6.36 -0.94 34.63
CA PRO A 474 5.98 -2.15 35.35
C PRO A 474 6.82 -3.41 35.08
N LEU A 475 7.81 -3.36 34.16
CA LEU A 475 8.73 -4.46 33.86
C LEU A 475 9.99 -4.51 34.75
N THR A 476 10.33 -3.46 35.49
CA THR A 476 11.65 -3.33 36.15
C THR A 476 11.81 -4.13 37.46
N LYS A 477 10.76 -4.77 37.99
CA LYS A 477 10.86 -5.62 39.18
C LYS A 477 11.10 -7.08 38.79
N SER A 478 12.36 -7.52 38.80
CA SER A 478 12.69 -8.94 38.70
C SER A 478 12.08 -9.72 39.87
N SER A 479 11.32 -10.79 39.61
CA SER A 479 10.96 -11.75 40.66
C SER A 479 12.01 -12.88 40.69
N THR A 480 12.79 -12.98 41.76
CA THR A 480 13.63 -14.16 42.01
C THR A 480 12.80 -15.25 42.68
N LYS A 481 12.82 -16.49 42.16
CA LYS A 481 12.23 -17.66 42.82
C LYS A 481 13.35 -18.67 43.11
N GLY A 482 13.98 -18.56 44.29
CA GLY A 482 15.14 -19.40 44.66
C GLY A 482 16.44 -18.98 43.97
N ASP A 483 17.26 -19.97 43.58
CA ASP A 483 18.54 -19.82 42.87
C ASP A 483 18.40 -19.59 41.35
N GLU A 484 17.16 -19.50 40.85
CA GLU A 484 16.85 -19.27 39.44
C GLU A 484 16.51 -17.80 39.20
N VAL A 485 17.31 -17.12 38.37
CA VAL A 485 16.84 -15.96 37.60
C VAL A 485 16.04 -16.52 36.43
N LEU A 486 14.79 -16.89 36.70
CA LEU A 486 13.86 -17.17 35.62
C LEU A 486 13.69 -15.85 34.84
N PRO A 487 13.80 -15.83 33.49
CA PRO A 487 12.97 -14.91 32.73
C PRO A 487 11.54 -15.40 33.00
N GLY A 488 10.96 -14.95 34.12
CA GLY A 488 9.57 -15.24 34.43
C GLY A 488 8.68 -14.72 33.30
N PRO A 489 7.37 -14.98 33.33
CA PRO A 489 6.38 -14.39 32.42
C PRO A 489 6.40 -12.83 32.29
N ILE A 490 7.35 -12.14 32.91
CA ILE A 490 7.36 -10.69 33.20
C ILE A 490 7.82 -9.80 32.02
N ALA A 491 7.96 -10.27 30.77
CA ALA A 491 8.22 -9.33 29.65
C ALA A 491 7.64 -9.74 28.30
N ARG A 492 6.38 -10.20 28.30
CA ARG A 492 5.61 -10.41 27.06
C ARG A 492 4.75 -9.19 26.77
N GLY A 493 5.33 -8.22 26.09
CA GLY A 493 4.62 -7.08 25.53
C GLY A 493 5.32 -6.56 24.28
N ILE A 494 4.70 -5.58 23.63
CA ILE A 494 5.19 -4.90 22.43
C ILE A 494 4.92 -3.40 22.53
N PHE A 495 5.69 -2.61 21.80
CA PHE A 495 5.39 -1.20 21.58
C PHE A 495 4.55 -1.04 20.32
N ARG A 496 3.45 -0.29 20.41
CA ARG A 496 2.54 0.03 19.30
C ARG A 496 1.88 1.36 19.55
N ASP A 497 1.88 2.24 18.56
CA ASP A 497 1.10 3.47 18.52
C ASP A 497 -0.31 3.10 18.03
N VAL A 498 -1.23 2.83 18.97
CA VAL A 498 -2.55 2.27 18.63
C VAL A 498 -3.59 3.34 18.32
N ASP A 499 -3.38 4.57 18.77
CA ASP A 499 -4.27 5.71 18.55
C ASP A 499 -3.76 6.72 17.50
N GLY A 500 -2.61 6.46 16.89
CA GLY A 500 -2.08 7.22 15.77
C GLY A 500 -1.48 8.57 16.17
N ASP A 501 -1.15 8.78 17.45
CA ASP A 501 -0.62 10.06 17.95
C ASP A 501 0.90 10.24 17.73
N GLY A 502 1.58 9.21 17.22
CA GLY A 502 3.02 9.19 16.95
C GLY A 502 3.86 8.65 18.12
N GLN A 503 3.24 8.30 19.24
CA GLN A 503 3.89 7.70 20.40
C GLN A 503 3.36 6.27 20.62
N CYS A 504 4.27 5.33 20.89
CA CYS A 504 3.85 3.97 21.22
C CYS A 504 3.29 3.84 22.63
N GLU A 505 2.16 3.17 22.75
CA GLU A 505 1.72 2.44 23.92
C GLU A 505 2.54 1.16 24.11
N TRP A 506 2.56 0.67 25.36
CA TRP A 506 3.02 -0.66 25.69
C TRP A 506 1.85 -1.60 25.95
N LEU A 507 1.70 -2.60 25.09
CA LEU A 507 0.68 -3.64 25.20
C LEU A 507 1.26 -4.81 26.00
N GLN A 508 0.70 -5.09 27.18
CA GLN A 508 1.20 -6.14 28.08
C GLN A 508 0.31 -7.38 28.10
N GLN A 509 0.84 -8.54 27.71
CA GLN A 509 0.09 -9.79 27.67
C GLN A 509 -0.32 -10.30 29.07
N GLU A 510 0.57 -10.32 30.06
CA GLU A 510 0.26 -11.01 31.33
C GLU A 510 -0.82 -10.31 32.16
N LYS A 511 -0.81 -8.98 32.14
CA LYS A 511 -1.84 -8.19 32.81
C LYS A 511 -3.04 -7.91 31.91
N GLN A 512 -2.90 -8.13 30.59
CA GLN A 512 -3.87 -7.71 29.58
C GLN A 512 -4.19 -6.22 29.75
N THR A 513 -3.17 -5.38 29.74
CA THR A 513 -3.28 -3.93 29.94
C THR A 513 -2.54 -3.18 28.85
N VAL A 514 -3.06 -2.03 28.47
CA VAL A 514 -2.38 -1.05 27.61
C VAL A 514 -1.95 0.14 28.47
N VAL A 515 -0.68 0.52 28.37
CA VAL A 515 -0.13 1.63 29.15
C VAL A 515 0.63 2.61 28.25
N VAL A 516 0.50 3.90 28.50
CA VAL A 516 1.20 4.97 27.75
C VAL A 516 2.15 5.72 28.67
N TYR A 517 3.25 6.25 28.13
CA TYR A 517 4.18 7.09 28.89
C TYR A 517 3.77 8.56 28.85
N GLY A 518 3.32 9.11 29.98
CA GLY A 518 2.99 10.53 30.11
C GLY A 518 4.26 11.37 30.17
N VAL A 519 4.55 12.13 29.11
CA VAL A 519 5.77 12.93 28.97
C VAL A 519 5.85 14.05 30.00
N ARG A 520 4.72 14.69 30.35
CA ARG A 520 4.68 15.80 31.32
C ARG A 520 4.79 15.29 32.75
N GLU A 521 4.18 14.14 33.02
CA GLU A 521 4.11 13.52 34.35
C GLU A 521 5.34 12.66 34.64
N HIS A 522 6.12 12.31 33.61
CA HIS A 522 7.24 11.38 33.66
C HIS A 522 6.87 10.01 34.24
N GLN A 523 5.67 9.51 33.91
CA GLN A 523 5.10 8.29 34.47
C GLN A 523 4.28 7.50 33.45
N TRP A 524 4.33 6.17 33.57
CA TRP A 524 3.46 5.28 32.83
C TRP A 524 2.05 5.28 33.41
N LYS A 525 1.06 5.46 32.53
CA LYS A 525 -0.37 5.49 32.87
C LYS A 525 -1.08 4.31 32.23
N ASP A 526 -1.85 3.59 33.04
CA ASP A 526 -2.78 2.57 32.56
C ASP A 526 -3.97 3.23 31.88
N LEU A 527 -4.24 2.84 30.63
CA LEU A 527 -5.35 3.38 29.83
C LEU A 527 -6.69 2.72 30.15
N GLY A 528 -6.71 1.63 30.92
CA GLY A 528 -7.94 1.00 31.41
C GLY A 528 -8.63 0.07 30.42
N TYR A 529 -8.04 -0.19 29.26
CA TYR A 529 -8.49 -1.17 28.28
C TYR A 529 -7.40 -2.20 27.94
N ALA A 530 -7.79 -3.22 27.16
CA ALA A 530 -7.00 -4.41 26.87
C ALA A 530 -7.21 -4.90 25.44
N ILE A 531 -6.33 -5.80 24.98
CA ILE A 531 -6.54 -6.54 23.73
C ILE A 531 -7.89 -7.29 23.81
N PRO A 532 -8.76 -7.20 22.78
CA PRO A 532 -10.09 -7.78 22.83
C PRO A 532 -10.12 -9.30 23.06
N ASP A 533 -11.21 -9.77 23.66
CA ASP A 533 -11.56 -11.19 23.77
C ASP A 533 -10.46 -12.07 24.41
N ALA A 534 -9.65 -11.45 25.29
CA ALA A 534 -8.48 -12.06 25.93
C ALA A 534 -7.52 -12.72 24.93
N TRP A 535 -7.42 -12.16 23.72
CA TRP A 535 -6.45 -12.61 22.74
C TRP A 535 -5.02 -12.33 23.22
N ARG A 536 -4.09 -13.20 22.83
CA ARG A 536 -2.70 -13.12 23.27
C ARG A 536 -1.84 -12.55 22.16
N LEU A 537 -0.86 -11.73 22.53
CA LEU A 537 0.23 -11.31 21.64
C LEU A 537 1.07 -12.50 21.20
N PHE A 538 1.33 -13.42 22.13
CA PHE A 538 2.21 -14.56 21.99
C PHE A 538 1.59 -15.85 22.53
N PRO A 539 1.81 -17.01 21.88
CA PRO A 539 1.33 -18.30 22.36
C PRO A 539 1.85 -18.63 23.77
N SER A 540 1.06 -19.34 24.59
CA SER A 540 1.52 -19.75 25.93
C SER A 540 2.69 -20.72 25.90
N ASP A 541 2.73 -21.61 24.92
CA ASP A 541 3.92 -22.42 24.67
C ASP A 541 4.96 -21.54 23.98
N TRP A 542 6.10 -21.32 24.62
CA TRP A 542 7.19 -20.49 24.11
C TRP A 542 7.86 -21.06 22.86
N ARG A 543 7.56 -22.31 22.48
CA ARG A 543 8.04 -22.94 21.24
C ARG A 543 7.22 -22.56 20.02
N LEU A 544 6.05 -21.96 20.25
CA LEU A 544 5.11 -21.51 19.24
C LEU A 544 5.32 -20.00 19.00
N THR A 545 5.06 -19.54 17.78
CA THR A 545 5.54 -18.24 17.28
C THR A 545 4.44 -17.26 16.91
N ASP A 546 3.20 -17.71 16.71
CA ASP A 546 2.11 -16.85 16.23
C ASP A 546 0.79 -17.16 16.93
N SER A 547 0.19 -16.13 17.54
CA SER A 547 -1.12 -16.23 18.20
C SER A 547 -2.30 -15.93 17.28
N GLY A 548 -2.05 -15.56 16.02
CA GLY A 548 -3.08 -15.19 15.05
C GLY A 548 -3.64 -13.79 15.25
N LEU A 549 -2.98 -12.94 16.04
CA LEU A 549 -3.34 -11.55 16.30
C LEU A 549 -2.55 -10.62 15.38
N ARG A 550 -3.20 -9.60 14.84
CA ARG A 550 -2.63 -8.59 13.95
C ARG A 550 -3.22 -7.22 14.28
N PHE A 551 -2.35 -6.22 14.26
CA PHE A 551 -2.73 -4.81 14.35
C PHE A 551 -2.72 -4.22 12.94
N ILE A 552 -3.82 -3.59 12.55
CA ILE A 552 -4.06 -3.16 11.17
C ILE A 552 -5.09 -2.05 11.17
N ASP A 553 -4.81 -0.92 10.52
CA ASP A 553 -5.81 0.11 10.24
C ASP A 553 -6.76 -0.36 9.13
N LEU A 554 -7.94 -0.88 9.49
CA LEU A 554 -8.91 -1.45 8.55
C LEU A 554 -9.73 -0.38 7.85
N ASN A 555 -10.05 0.71 8.56
CA ASN A 555 -10.93 1.77 8.09
C ASN A 555 -10.18 3.01 7.55
N GLN A 556 -8.84 2.97 7.60
CA GLN A 556 -7.94 4.03 7.15
C GLN A 556 -8.15 5.34 7.93
N ASP A 557 -8.31 5.25 9.25
CA ASP A 557 -8.47 6.40 10.15
C ASP A 557 -7.19 6.77 10.92
N GLY A 558 -6.09 6.05 10.68
CA GLY A 558 -4.79 6.25 11.31
C GLY A 558 -4.60 5.49 12.64
N GLN A 559 -5.64 4.82 13.15
CA GLN A 559 -5.59 4.07 14.42
C GLN A 559 -5.43 2.56 14.13
N GLU A 560 -4.71 1.84 14.99
CA GLU A 560 -4.51 0.39 14.77
C GLU A 560 -5.74 -0.40 15.24
N ASP A 561 -6.50 -0.97 14.31
CA ASP A 561 -7.56 -1.95 14.61
C ASP A 561 -6.99 -3.34 14.89
N VAL A 562 -7.83 -4.24 15.42
CA VAL A 562 -7.42 -5.61 15.74
C VAL A 562 -8.14 -6.61 14.84
N VAL A 563 -7.36 -7.45 14.17
CA VAL A 563 -7.84 -8.68 13.53
C VAL A 563 -7.19 -9.87 14.20
N ALA A 564 -7.99 -10.85 14.59
CA ALA A 564 -7.48 -12.05 15.23
C ALA A 564 -8.18 -13.31 14.71
N SER A 565 -7.42 -14.32 14.27
CA SER A 565 -8.00 -15.53 13.69
C SER A 565 -7.07 -16.74 13.82
N ASP A 566 -7.58 -17.83 14.38
CA ASP A 566 -6.88 -19.11 14.48
C ASP A 566 -7.76 -20.30 14.05
N GLY A 567 -7.27 -21.53 14.29
CA GLY A 567 -8.00 -22.74 13.95
C GLY A 567 -9.28 -22.99 14.77
N SER A 568 -9.55 -22.18 15.80
CA SER A 568 -10.68 -22.33 16.73
C SER A 568 -11.68 -21.18 16.67
N ARG A 569 -11.21 -19.93 16.63
CA ARG A 569 -12.06 -18.73 16.68
C ARG A 569 -11.49 -17.60 15.83
N PHE A 570 -12.30 -16.58 15.60
CA PHE A 570 -11.91 -15.35 14.90
C PHE A 570 -12.61 -14.12 15.49
N GLY A 571 -12.07 -12.94 15.20
CA GLY A 571 -12.76 -11.67 15.39
C GLY A 571 -12.01 -10.48 14.79
N ALA A 572 -12.73 -9.37 14.63
CA ALA A 572 -12.22 -8.07 14.21
C ALA A 572 -12.90 -6.96 15.02
N TRP A 573 -12.11 -5.97 15.45
CA TRP A 573 -12.54 -4.85 16.29
C TRP A 573 -11.88 -3.57 15.83
N LEU A 574 -12.67 -2.50 15.66
CA LEU A 574 -12.12 -1.18 15.44
C LEU A 574 -11.65 -0.56 16.74
N PHE A 575 -10.57 0.21 16.67
CA PHE A 575 -10.24 1.18 17.71
C PHE A 575 -11.33 2.27 17.74
N ASP A 576 -11.73 2.67 18.95
CA ASP A 576 -12.84 3.59 19.19
C ASP A 576 -12.34 4.95 19.70
N SER A 577 -11.57 4.94 20.79
CA SER A 577 -10.87 6.12 21.30
C SER A 577 -9.77 5.74 22.31
N PRO A 578 -8.87 6.67 22.67
CA PRO A 578 -7.89 6.46 23.74
C PRO A 578 -8.48 6.16 25.13
N GLU A 579 -9.79 6.34 25.34
CA GLU A 579 -10.47 6.01 26.60
C GLU A 579 -11.08 4.59 26.59
N THR A 580 -11.47 4.09 25.43
CA THR A 580 -12.25 2.84 25.29
C THR A 580 -11.49 1.74 24.54
N GLY A 581 -10.44 2.10 23.80
CA GLY A 581 -9.62 1.18 22.98
C GLY A 581 -10.46 0.51 21.90
N TRP A 582 -10.28 -0.80 21.71
CA TRP A 582 -11.00 -1.60 20.71
C TRP A 582 -12.43 -1.98 21.12
N ALA A 583 -13.26 -1.00 21.47
CA ALA A 583 -14.64 -1.22 21.94
C ALA A 583 -15.63 -1.53 20.81
N ARG A 584 -15.31 -1.17 19.56
CA ARG A 584 -16.19 -1.33 18.39
C ARG A 584 -16.00 -2.72 17.75
N LEU A 585 -16.79 -3.69 18.20
CA LEU A 585 -16.82 -5.03 17.61
C LEU A 585 -17.41 -5.02 16.19
N LEU A 586 -16.64 -5.48 15.19
CA LEU A 586 -17.12 -5.72 13.84
C LEU A 586 -17.74 -7.11 13.74
N ARG A 587 -16.94 -8.14 14.05
CA ARG A 587 -17.38 -9.54 14.00
C ARG A 587 -16.57 -10.42 14.92
N LYS A 588 -17.15 -11.52 15.40
CA LYS A 588 -16.43 -12.58 16.11
C LYS A 588 -17.22 -13.88 16.09
N GLY A 589 -16.53 -15.01 16.10
CA GLY A 589 -17.19 -16.31 16.08
C GLY A 589 -16.24 -17.48 16.26
N GLN A 590 -16.80 -18.69 16.22
CA GLN A 590 -16.06 -19.95 16.15
C GLN A 590 -15.75 -20.29 14.70
N ARG A 591 -14.73 -21.11 14.47
CA ARG A 591 -14.29 -21.48 13.12
C ARG A 591 -15.40 -22.06 12.21
N SER A 592 -16.39 -22.72 12.81
CA SER A 592 -17.54 -23.31 12.12
C SER A 592 -18.59 -22.32 11.64
N ASP A 593 -18.51 -21.06 12.07
CA ASP A 593 -19.53 -20.05 11.80
C ASP A 593 -19.39 -19.50 10.37
N GLU A 594 -20.49 -19.02 9.80
CA GLU A 594 -20.50 -18.45 8.45
C GLU A 594 -19.71 -17.14 8.38
N GLY A 595 -19.02 -16.91 7.26
CA GLY A 595 -18.21 -15.70 7.04
C GLY A 595 -16.96 -15.61 7.93
N ALA A 596 -16.51 -16.73 8.50
CA ALA A 596 -15.38 -16.72 9.40
C ALA A 596 -14.07 -16.25 8.68
N ILE A 597 -13.34 -15.32 9.32
CA ILE A 597 -12.09 -14.73 8.78
C ILE A 597 -11.07 -15.85 8.53
N PRO A 598 -10.33 -15.90 7.40
CA PRO A 598 -9.30 -16.92 7.18
C PRO A 598 -8.34 -17.06 8.38
N PRO A 599 -7.92 -18.27 8.78
CA PRO A 599 -7.04 -18.45 9.92
C PRO A 599 -5.68 -17.82 9.67
N VAL A 600 -5.29 -16.87 10.52
CA VAL A 600 -3.98 -16.19 10.48
C VAL A 600 -2.91 -17.08 11.09
N ALA A 601 -3.25 -17.82 12.15
CA ALA A 601 -2.38 -18.82 12.78
C ALA A 601 -2.99 -20.23 12.79
N ARG A 602 -2.14 -21.25 12.73
CA ARG A 602 -2.49 -22.67 12.80
C ARG A 602 -1.63 -23.37 13.84
N GLY A 603 -2.26 -23.86 14.91
CA GLY A 603 -1.54 -24.57 15.99
C GLY A 603 -0.48 -23.71 16.68
N GLY A 604 -0.68 -22.39 16.76
CA GLY A 604 0.27 -21.43 17.33
C GLY A 604 1.46 -21.08 16.42
N ARG A 605 1.35 -21.34 15.11
CA ARG A 605 2.37 -21.04 14.11
C ARG A 605 1.74 -20.23 12.97
N ASN A 606 2.57 -19.51 12.22
CA ASN A 606 2.13 -18.72 11.08
C ASN A 606 1.41 -19.62 10.04
N ASN A 607 0.24 -19.19 9.57
CA ASN A 607 -0.59 -19.92 8.61
C ASN A 607 -0.48 -19.39 7.17
N GLY A 608 0.51 -18.54 6.90
CA GLY A 608 0.76 -17.96 5.61
C GLY A 608 0.00 -16.68 5.38
N ALA A 609 -0.24 -15.91 6.45
CA ALA A 609 -1.10 -14.74 6.43
C ALA A 609 -0.29 -13.43 6.42
N TRP A 610 -0.69 -12.49 5.58
CA TRP A 610 -0.15 -11.13 5.50
C TRP A 610 -1.23 -10.14 5.02
N PHE A 611 -0.95 -8.85 5.09
CA PHE A 611 -1.86 -7.81 4.64
C PHE A 611 -1.26 -7.07 3.45
N GLN A 612 -2.04 -6.92 2.39
CA GLN A 612 -1.62 -6.14 1.23
C GLN A 612 -2.81 -5.65 0.42
N LYS A 613 -2.74 -4.47 -0.20
CA LYS A 613 -3.78 -3.97 -1.12
C LYS A 613 -5.18 -4.06 -0.49
N ASP A 614 -5.32 -3.51 0.72
CA ASP A 614 -6.57 -3.51 1.52
C ASP A 614 -7.19 -4.91 1.69
N THR A 615 -6.35 -5.94 1.80
CA THR A 615 -6.79 -7.33 1.85
C THR A 615 -5.92 -8.13 2.83
N LEU A 616 -6.56 -8.96 3.65
CA LEU A 616 -5.92 -10.06 4.36
C LEU A 616 -5.78 -11.23 3.39
N TRP A 617 -4.55 -11.67 3.16
CA TRP A 617 -4.22 -12.81 2.31
C TRP A 617 -3.80 -14.00 3.17
N VAL A 618 -4.10 -15.20 2.70
CA VAL A 618 -3.58 -16.45 3.25
C VAL A 618 -3.15 -17.37 2.11
N GLN A 619 -1.90 -17.83 2.15
CA GLN A 619 -1.34 -18.81 1.21
C GLN A 619 -0.71 -19.95 2.02
N ASN A 620 -1.18 -21.19 1.85
CA ASN A 620 -0.60 -22.35 2.52
C ASN A 620 -0.90 -23.65 1.75
N GLU A 621 -0.56 -24.81 2.32
CA GLU A 621 -0.71 -26.11 1.68
C GLU A 621 -2.17 -26.47 1.31
N ASP A 622 -3.15 -25.79 1.89
CA ASP A 622 -4.58 -26.03 1.64
C ASP A 622 -5.18 -25.06 0.60
N THR A 623 -4.47 -23.98 0.24
CA THR A 623 -5.00 -22.93 -0.66
C THR A 623 -4.77 -23.20 -2.13
N ALA A 624 -3.96 -24.21 -2.49
CA ALA A 624 -3.58 -24.52 -3.87
C ALA A 624 -4.76 -24.86 -4.81
N ARG A 625 -5.96 -25.13 -4.28
CA ARG A 625 -7.19 -25.38 -5.06
C ARG A 625 -8.14 -24.19 -5.12
N LEU A 626 -7.81 -23.09 -4.44
CA LEU A 626 -8.58 -21.86 -4.45
C LEU A 626 -8.19 -21.01 -5.67
N PRO A 627 -9.08 -20.10 -6.13
CA PRO A 627 -8.73 -19.10 -7.13
C PRO A 627 -7.46 -18.35 -6.75
N ASP A 628 -6.55 -18.21 -7.71
CA ASP A 628 -5.24 -17.55 -7.52
C ASP A 628 -4.38 -18.14 -6.40
N LEU A 629 -4.66 -19.38 -5.96
CA LEU A 629 -3.91 -20.14 -4.96
C LEU A 629 -3.93 -19.55 -3.54
N VAL A 630 -4.89 -18.68 -3.24
CA VAL A 630 -4.97 -17.95 -1.97
C VAL A 630 -6.39 -17.99 -1.41
N ASP A 631 -6.49 -17.91 -0.09
CA ASP A 631 -7.70 -17.46 0.60
C ASP A 631 -7.53 -15.97 0.94
N ARG A 632 -8.62 -15.20 0.92
CA ARG A 632 -8.53 -13.74 1.12
C ARG A 632 -9.83 -13.13 1.61
N VAL A 633 -9.70 -12.03 2.35
CA VAL A 633 -10.83 -11.18 2.75
C VAL A 633 -10.42 -9.72 2.65
N THR A 634 -11.24 -8.90 1.97
CA THR A 634 -10.95 -7.47 1.81
C THR A 634 -11.24 -6.72 3.11
N PHE A 635 -10.64 -5.54 3.28
CA PHE A 635 -10.93 -4.69 4.45
C PHE A 635 -12.40 -4.28 4.43
N SER A 636 -12.95 -3.96 3.26
CA SER A 636 -14.38 -3.68 3.11
C SER A 636 -15.26 -4.83 3.63
N ASP A 637 -14.90 -6.08 3.36
CA ASP A 637 -15.63 -7.25 3.89
C ASP A 637 -15.44 -7.46 5.40
N LEU A 638 -14.29 -7.06 5.95
CA LEU A 638 -14.01 -7.10 7.40
C LEU A 638 -14.79 -6.01 8.15
N LEU A 639 -14.97 -4.83 7.54
CA LEU A 639 -15.68 -3.68 8.12
C LEU A 639 -17.20 -3.86 8.18
N VAL A 640 -17.77 -4.84 7.47
CA VAL A 640 -19.19 -5.16 7.57
C VAL A 640 -19.48 -5.78 8.94
N SER A 641 -20.20 -5.03 9.79
CA SER A 641 -20.60 -5.54 11.10
C SER A 641 -21.51 -6.76 10.98
N GLN A 642 -21.26 -7.76 11.83
CA GLN A 642 -22.12 -8.94 11.96
C GLN A 642 -23.51 -8.60 12.55
N ASP A 643 -23.64 -7.46 13.22
CA ASP A 643 -24.93 -6.96 13.71
C ASP A 643 -25.64 -6.22 12.56
N THR A 644 -26.70 -6.84 12.04
CA THR A 644 -27.46 -6.33 10.90
C THR A 644 -28.13 -4.98 11.17
N GLU A 645 -28.43 -4.65 12.43
CA GLU A 645 -28.96 -3.34 12.82
C GLU A 645 -27.86 -2.27 12.85
N LYS A 646 -26.60 -2.69 12.92
CA LYS A 646 -25.40 -1.85 12.96
C LYS A 646 -24.49 -2.03 11.74
N LYS A 647 -25.02 -2.55 10.63
CA LYS A 647 -24.25 -2.85 9.40
C LYS A 647 -23.38 -1.67 8.90
N ASN A 648 -23.81 -0.43 9.16
CA ASN A 648 -23.10 0.78 8.74
C ASN A 648 -22.17 1.36 9.83
N GLN A 649 -22.16 0.84 11.07
CA GLN A 649 -21.36 1.37 12.18
C GLN A 649 -19.89 0.96 12.13
N GLY A 650 -19.52 0.03 11.26
CA GLY A 650 -18.12 -0.30 10.95
C GLY A 650 -17.59 0.44 9.72
N LEU A 651 -18.44 1.14 8.97
CA LEU A 651 -18.00 1.89 7.81
C LEU A 651 -17.21 3.13 8.26
N PRO A 652 -16.20 3.56 7.48
CA PRO A 652 -15.45 4.77 7.77
C PRO A 652 -16.43 5.95 7.89
N LEU A 653 -16.19 6.81 8.87
CA LEU A 653 -16.88 8.09 8.95
C LEU A 653 -16.53 8.92 7.70
N PRO A 654 -17.38 9.88 7.29
CA PRO A 654 -17.02 10.82 6.24
C PRO A 654 -15.67 11.46 6.59
N ARG A 655 -14.70 11.37 5.68
CA ARG A 655 -13.42 12.06 5.81
C ARG A 655 -13.66 13.56 5.82
N ASP A 656 -12.83 14.31 6.53
CA ASP A 656 -12.77 15.75 6.29
C ASP A 656 -12.36 16.04 4.83
N SER A 657 -12.52 17.27 4.38
CA SER A 657 -12.33 17.61 2.96
C SER A 657 -10.89 17.41 2.47
N GLU A 658 -9.89 17.58 3.35
CA GLU A 658 -8.49 17.41 2.98
C GLU A 658 -8.13 15.93 2.86
N ALA A 659 -8.52 15.12 3.84
CA ALA A 659 -8.38 13.66 3.79
C ALA A 659 -9.20 13.05 2.64
N GLY A 660 -10.39 13.60 2.38
CA GLY A 660 -11.23 13.23 1.24
C GLY A 660 -10.52 13.48 -0.09
N LEU A 661 -9.95 14.68 -0.29
CA LEU A 661 -9.20 15.04 -1.50
C LEU A 661 -8.03 14.08 -1.74
N LYS A 662 -7.25 13.78 -0.70
CA LYS A 662 -6.11 12.84 -0.78
C LYS A 662 -6.51 11.42 -1.19
N SER A 663 -7.78 11.04 -0.97
CA SER A 663 -8.29 9.71 -1.33
C SER A 663 -8.79 9.57 -2.77
N ILE A 664 -8.95 10.69 -3.50
CA ILE A 664 -9.47 10.66 -4.88
C ILE A 664 -8.36 10.30 -5.87
N ARG A 665 -8.63 9.29 -6.71
CA ARG A 665 -7.76 8.93 -7.84
C ARG A 665 -8.44 9.32 -9.15
N VAL A 666 -7.72 10.05 -10.00
CA VAL A 666 -8.22 10.50 -11.31
C VAL A 666 -7.42 9.94 -12.47
N ALA A 667 -8.04 9.93 -13.66
CA ALA A 667 -7.36 9.55 -14.89
C ALA A 667 -6.23 10.55 -15.22
N LEU A 668 -5.24 10.09 -15.99
CA LEU A 668 -4.10 10.91 -16.40
C LEU A 668 -4.55 12.20 -17.12
N GLY A 669 -3.93 13.32 -16.77
CA GLY A 669 -4.22 14.64 -17.35
C GLY A 669 -5.35 15.41 -16.64
N PHE A 670 -5.92 14.84 -15.57
CA PHE A 670 -6.88 15.49 -14.70
C PHE A 670 -6.26 15.82 -13.35
N GLU A 671 -6.72 16.91 -12.75
CA GLU A 671 -6.41 17.36 -11.40
C GLU A 671 -7.72 17.55 -10.64
N VAL A 672 -7.68 17.40 -9.32
CA VAL A 672 -8.82 17.66 -8.44
C VAL A 672 -8.40 18.73 -7.46
N GLU A 673 -9.20 19.78 -7.36
CA GLU A 673 -8.99 20.89 -6.44
C GLU A 673 -10.19 21.00 -5.50
N LEU A 674 -9.93 21.29 -4.22
CA LEU A 674 -10.98 21.60 -3.27
C LEU A 674 -11.38 23.07 -3.43
N VAL A 675 -12.58 23.32 -3.97
CA VAL A 675 -13.08 24.69 -4.19
C VAL A 675 -14.11 25.15 -3.15
N ALA A 676 -14.82 24.22 -2.50
CA ALA A 676 -15.79 24.51 -1.45
C ALA A 676 -16.05 23.25 -0.60
N ALA A 677 -16.32 23.45 0.69
CA ALA A 677 -16.65 22.40 1.66
C ALA A 677 -17.63 22.90 2.74
N ASP A 678 -18.16 22.00 3.55
CA ASP A 678 -18.85 22.39 4.79
C ASP A 678 -17.96 23.31 5.65
N PRO A 679 -18.52 24.38 6.27
CA PRO A 679 -19.94 24.71 6.37
C PRO A 679 -20.46 25.65 5.25
N LEU A 680 -19.70 25.91 4.19
CA LEU A 680 -20.12 26.83 3.12
C LEU A 680 -21.27 26.27 2.27
N ILE A 681 -21.29 24.94 2.12
CA ILE A 681 -22.32 24.15 1.44
C ILE A 681 -22.67 22.92 2.27
N ALA A 682 -23.82 22.32 2.00
CA ALA A 682 -24.25 21.03 2.54
C ALA A 682 -25.13 20.30 1.51
N ASP A 683 -24.99 18.97 1.42
CA ASP A 683 -25.78 18.10 0.52
C ASP A 683 -25.94 18.61 -0.93
N PRO A 684 -24.85 19.00 -1.64
CA PRO A 684 -24.95 19.56 -2.99
C PRO A 684 -25.40 18.50 -4.01
N VAL A 685 -26.39 18.85 -4.84
CA VAL A 685 -26.92 17.94 -5.89
C VAL A 685 -26.80 18.51 -7.31
N ALA A 686 -26.63 19.82 -7.44
CA ALA A 686 -26.37 20.49 -8.72
C ALA A 686 -25.70 21.84 -8.49
N PHE A 687 -24.94 22.30 -9.47
CA PHE A 687 -24.34 23.64 -9.44
C PHE A 687 -24.25 24.26 -10.83
N ASP A 688 -24.05 25.59 -10.88
CA ASP A 688 -23.76 26.35 -12.09
C ASP A 688 -22.88 27.57 -11.75
N TRP A 689 -21.99 27.96 -12.66
CA TRP A 689 -21.20 29.19 -12.51
C TRP A 689 -21.90 30.36 -13.19
N GLY A 690 -22.04 31.45 -12.45
CA GLY A 690 -22.44 32.73 -13.00
C GLY A 690 -21.32 33.35 -13.84
N PRO A 691 -21.66 34.24 -14.79
CA PRO A 691 -20.66 34.98 -15.57
C PRO A 691 -19.82 35.94 -14.71
N ASP A 692 -20.22 36.18 -13.46
CA ASP A 692 -19.52 36.95 -12.44
C ASP A 692 -18.58 36.09 -11.58
N GLY A 693 -18.45 34.79 -11.89
CA GLY A 693 -17.61 33.85 -11.14
C GLY A 693 -18.25 33.33 -9.86
N ARG A 694 -19.50 33.70 -9.52
CA ARG A 694 -20.18 33.12 -8.35
C ARG A 694 -20.61 31.69 -8.62
N LEU A 695 -20.44 30.81 -7.63
CA LEU A 695 -20.87 29.41 -7.70
C LEU A 695 -22.26 29.28 -7.08
N TRP A 696 -23.23 28.82 -7.86
CA TRP A 696 -24.60 28.60 -7.43
C TRP A 696 -24.81 27.12 -7.17
N VAL A 697 -25.30 26.76 -5.98
CA VAL A 697 -25.41 25.37 -5.54
C VAL A 697 -26.83 25.08 -5.10
N ALA A 698 -27.45 24.03 -5.65
CA ALA A 698 -28.68 23.45 -5.13
C ALA A 698 -28.34 22.40 -4.07
N GLU A 699 -28.92 22.56 -2.88
CA GLU A 699 -28.75 21.69 -1.72
C GLU A 699 -30.04 20.91 -1.47
N MET A 700 -29.96 19.59 -1.31
CA MET A 700 -31.13 18.72 -1.10
C MET A 700 -31.14 18.07 0.30
N SER A 701 -31.04 18.90 1.34
CA SER A 701 -31.03 18.44 2.74
C SER A 701 -32.35 17.81 3.22
N ASP A 702 -33.40 17.81 2.40
CA ASP A 702 -34.66 17.11 2.64
C ASP A 702 -34.72 15.70 2.03
N TYR A 703 -33.68 15.22 1.35
CA TYR A 703 -33.69 13.88 0.79
C TYR A 703 -33.54 12.77 1.86
N PRO A 704 -34.24 11.61 1.75
CA PRO A 704 -35.32 11.31 0.80
C PRO A 704 -36.72 11.59 1.33
N LEU A 705 -36.87 11.91 2.61
CA LEU A 705 -38.16 11.86 3.33
C LEU A 705 -38.64 13.21 3.88
N GLY A 706 -37.96 14.32 3.59
CA GLY A 706 -38.20 15.60 4.24
C GLY A 706 -37.35 15.77 5.49
N VAL A 707 -37.14 17.02 5.92
CA VAL A 707 -36.39 17.32 7.16
C VAL A 707 -37.07 16.81 8.43
N ASP A 708 -38.36 16.48 8.35
CA ASP A 708 -39.17 15.89 9.42
C ASP A 708 -39.52 14.40 9.18
N GLY A 709 -39.00 13.81 8.11
CA GLY A 709 -39.37 12.46 7.66
C GLY A 709 -40.80 12.32 7.12
N GLN A 710 -41.54 13.42 6.97
CA GLN A 710 -42.93 13.47 6.49
C GLN A 710 -43.10 14.40 5.26
N GLY A 711 -41.99 14.74 4.60
CA GLY A 711 -41.96 15.53 3.38
C GLY A 711 -41.84 17.03 3.58
N GLN A 712 -41.52 17.52 4.79
CA GLN A 712 -41.24 18.94 5.00
C GLN A 712 -40.05 19.38 4.12
N PRO A 713 -40.21 20.44 3.31
CA PRO A 713 -39.12 20.99 2.50
C PRO A 713 -37.96 21.47 3.35
N GLY A 714 -36.76 21.22 2.86
CA GLY A 714 -35.51 21.66 3.49
C GLY A 714 -34.44 22.06 2.50
N GLY A 715 -34.69 21.84 1.21
CA GLY A 715 -33.77 22.20 0.15
C GLY A 715 -33.57 23.70 -0.01
N ARG A 716 -32.41 24.05 -0.56
CA ARG A 716 -31.92 25.43 -0.66
C ARG A 716 -31.19 25.67 -1.97
N VAL A 717 -31.06 26.93 -2.33
CA VAL A 717 -30.05 27.39 -3.29
C VAL A 717 -29.13 28.36 -2.57
N ARG A 718 -27.82 28.09 -2.65
CA ARG A 718 -26.76 28.98 -2.14
C ARG A 718 -26.01 29.63 -3.27
N VAL A 719 -25.49 30.81 -3.00
CA VAL A 719 -24.52 31.50 -3.84
C VAL A 719 -23.22 31.67 -3.05
N LEU A 720 -22.14 31.17 -3.64
CA LEU A 720 -20.80 31.22 -3.08
C LEU A 720 -19.97 32.27 -3.81
N LYS A 721 -19.11 32.95 -3.04
CA LYS A 721 -18.18 33.95 -3.54
C LYS A 721 -16.76 33.66 -3.03
N ASP A 722 -15.82 33.71 -3.95
CA ASP A 722 -14.39 33.85 -3.69
C ASP A 722 -14.11 35.36 -3.54
N THR A 723 -13.65 35.79 -2.36
CA THR A 723 -13.47 37.22 -2.05
C THR A 723 -12.04 37.72 -2.26
N ASP A 724 -11.06 36.82 -2.41
CA ASP A 724 -9.64 37.16 -2.59
C ASP A 724 -9.06 36.74 -3.95
N GLY A 725 -9.80 35.97 -4.73
CA GLY A 725 -9.50 35.60 -6.11
C GLY A 725 -8.50 34.45 -6.23
N ASP A 726 -8.37 33.60 -5.20
CA ASP A 726 -7.45 32.46 -5.19
C ASP A 726 -8.05 31.18 -5.81
N GLY A 727 -9.34 31.21 -6.17
CA GLY A 727 -10.07 30.06 -6.73
C GLY A 727 -10.80 29.19 -5.69
N GLN A 728 -10.62 29.45 -4.40
CA GLN A 728 -11.34 28.81 -3.29
C GLN A 728 -12.46 29.73 -2.80
N TYR A 729 -13.68 29.20 -2.69
CA TYR A 729 -14.80 29.99 -2.22
C TYR A 729 -14.72 30.13 -0.69
N ASP A 730 -14.86 31.36 -0.17
CA ASP A 730 -14.73 31.68 1.26
C ASP A 730 -16.02 32.23 1.89
N HIS A 731 -17.00 32.59 1.06
CA HIS A 731 -18.25 33.22 1.49
C HIS A 731 -19.47 32.53 0.87
N SER A 732 -20.53 32.36 1.67
CA SER A 732 -21.76 31.67 1.27
C SER A 732 -22.99 32.43 1.75
N THR A 733 -23.96 32.63 0.86
CA THR A 733 -25.27 33.23 1.15
C THR A 733 -26.39 32.29 0.71
N ILE A 734 -27.40 32.10 1.55
CA ILE A 734 -28.64 31.41 1.16
C ILE A 734 -29.44 32.36 0.27
N PHE A 735 -29.58 32.00 -1.00
CA PHE A 735 -30.34 32.76 -1.98
C PHE A 735 -31.83 32.45 -1.92
N ALA A 736 -32.17 31.16 -1.81
CA ALA A 736 -33.54 30.68 -1.64
C ALA A 736 -33.56 29.45 -0.71
N ASP A 737 -34.61 29.31 0.10
CA ASP A 737 -34.81 28.20 1.03
C ASP A 737 -36.23 27.63 0.97
N ASN A 738 -36.51 26.61 1.79
CA ASN A 738 -37.80 25.91 1.86
C ASN A 738 -38.25 25.35 0.48
N LEU A 739 -37.29 24.99 -0.36
CA LEU A 739 -37.53 24.39 -1.67
C LEU A 739 -37.74 22.88 -1.49
N PRO A 740 -38.83 22.29 -2.03
CA PRO A 740 -39.06 20.85 -1.92
C PRO A 740 -38.15 20.09 -2.88
N TYR A 741 -37.14 19.40 -2.35
CA TYR A 741 -36.25 18.51 -3.11
C TYR A 741 -35.71 19.15 -4.41
N PRO A 742 -34.98 20.28 -4.35
CA PRO A 742 -34.44 20.93 -5.54
C PRO A 742 -33.41 20.03 -6.21
N THR A 743 -33.50 19.87 -7.52
CA THR A 743 -32.70 18.91 -8.32
C THR A 743 -31.76 19.58 -9.32
N GLY A 744 -31.77 20.91 -9.38
CA GLY A 744 -31.05 21.65 -10.42
C GLY A 744 -31.09 23.16 -10.20
N VAL A 745 -30.00 23.81 -10.58
CA VAL A 745 -29.85 25.27 -10.60
C VAL A 745 -29.20 25.68 -11.93
N LYS A 746 -29.64 26.80 -12.50
CA LYS A 746 -29.06 27.38 -13.71
C LYS A 746 -29.05 28.91 -13.60
N VAL A 747 -27.90 29.52 -13.84
CA VAL A 747 -27.82 30.97 -14.02
C VAL A 747 -28.28 31.31 -15.44
N TRP A 748 -29.32 32.13 -15.56
CA TRP A 748 -29.88 32.57 -16.83
C TRP A 748 -30.00 34.09 -16.86
N ARG A 749 -28.94 34.74 -17.36
CA ARG A 749 -28.80 36.21 -17.37
C ARG A 749 -28.94 36.79 -15.95
N ASP A 750 -29.99 37.56 -15.71
CA ASP A 750 -30.35 38.22 -14.45
C ASP A 750 -31.31 37.35 -13.59
N ARG A 751 -31.47 36.07 -13.93
CA ARG A 751 -32.44 35.16 -13.27
C ARG A 751 -31.78 33.84 -12.92
N ILE A 752 -32.28 33.21 -11.88
CA ILE A 752 -31.86 31.88 -11.44
C ILE A 752 -33.01 30.90 -11.69
N LEU A 753 -32.76 29.86 -12.48
CA LEU A 753 -33.74 28.80 -12.72
C LEU A 753 -33.49 27.67 -11.73
N ILE A 754 -34.55 27.17 -11.09
CA ILE A 754 -34.46 26.14 -10.06
C ILE A 754 -35.46 25.04 -10.40
N SER A 755 -34.97 23.83 -10.67
CA SER A 755 -35.86 22.67 -10.85
C SER A 755 -36.23 22.09 -9.50
N THR A 756 -37.51 22.09 -9.19
CA THR A 756 -38.09 21.58 -7.94
C THR A 756 -39.52 21.16 -8.25
N ALA A 757 -39.69 19.88 -8.59
CA ALA A 757 -40.99 19.36 -9.01
C ALA A 757 -42.07 19.71 -7.95
N PRO A 758 -43.26 20.18 -8.37
CA PRO A 758 -43.82 20.09 -9.72
C PRO A 758 -43.43 21.23 -10.68
N ASP A 759 -42.51 22.11 -10.30
CA ASP A 759 -42.21 23.35 -11.01
C ASP A 759 -40.75 23.46 -11.50
N LEU A 760 -40.57 24.22 -12.57
CA LEU A 760 -39.30 24.89 -12.88
C LEU A 760 -39.49 26.36 -12.52
N LEU A 761 -38.86 26.78 -11.43
CA LEU A 761 -38.97 28.13 -10.90
C LEU A 761 -38.01 29.09 -11.61
N VAL A 762 -38.39 30.36 -11.64
CA VAL A 762 -37.53 31.50 -11.96
C VAL A 762 -37.47 32.42 -10.75
N ALA A 763 -36.26 32.64 -10.25
CA ALA A 763 -35.97 33.49 -9.11
C ALA A 763 -35.13 34.69 -9.53
N LYS A 764 -35.33 35.83 -8.87
CA LYS A 764 -34.59 37.08 -9.14
C LYS A 764 -34.18 37.76 -7.84
N ASP A 765 -32.99 38.31 -7.86
CA ASP A 765 -32.45 39.26 -6.89
C ASP A 765 -32.45 40.64 -7.58
N ALA A 766 -33.35 41.51 -7.15
CA ALA A 766 -33.57 42.81 -7.74
C ALA A 766 -32.73 43.91 -7.08
N ASP A 767 -32.29 43.72 -5.84
CA ASP A 767 -31.51 44.70 -5.08
C ASP A 767 -30.00 44.37 -4.96
N GLY A 768 -29.61 43.17 -5.37
CA GLY A 768 -28.24 42.69 -5.44
C GLY A 768 -27.68 42.19 -4.12
N ASP A 769 -28.52 41.92 -3.10
CA ASP A 769 -28.09 41.46 -1.78
C ASP A 769 -27.72 39.97 -1.72
N GLY A 770 -27.92 39.23 -2.82
CA GLY A 770 -27.67 37.80 -2.91
C GLY A 770 -28.83 36.92 -2.43
N ARG A 771 -30.04 37.47 -2.27
CA ARG A 771 -31.27 36.77 -1.90
C ARG A 771 -32.36 36.95 -2.95
N ALA A 772 -33.22 35.95 -3.10
CA ALA A 772 -34.33 36.04 -4.03
C ALA A 772 -35.44 36.96 -3.49
N ASP A 773 -35.71 38.04 -4.21
CA ASP A 773 -36.87 38.93 -3.98
C ASP A 773 -38.17 38.37 -4.54
N SER A 774 -38.07 37.55 -5.59
CA SER A 774 -39.20 36.91 -6.24
C SER A 774 -38.85 35.52 -6.69
N ILE A 775 -39.78 34.57 -6.52
CA ILE A 775 -39.68 33.19 -6.96
C ILE A 775 -41.04 32.81 -7.56
N GLU A 776 -41.07 32.57 -8.87
CA GLU A 776 -42.29 32.29 -9.60
C GLU A 776 -42.11 31.06 -10.51
N PRO A 777 -43.16 30.24 -10.73
CA PRO A 777 -43.04 29.14 -11.68
C PRO A 777 -43.02 29.62 -13.13
N LEU A 778 -42.01 29.17 -13.87
CA LEU A 778 -41.87 29.39 -15.31
C LEU A 778 -42.54 28.26 -16.11
N PHE A 779 -42.39 27.04 -15.61
CA PHE A 779 -43.10 25.86 -16.10
C PHE A 779 -43.65 25.08 -14.90
N ARG A 780 -44.86 24.53 -15.02
CA ARG A 780 -45.53 23.73 -13.98
C ARG A 780 -45.99 22.39 -14.51
N GLY A 781 -46.18 21.41 -13.64
CA GLY A 781 -46.82 20.13 -13.99
C GLY A 781 -45.85 18.99 -14.24
N PHE A 782 -44.59 19.13 -13.80
CA PHE A 782 -43.69 18.00 -13.64
C PHE A 782 -44.24 17.08 -12.53
N ALA A 783 -44.19 15.77 -12.73
CA ALA A 783 -44.61 14.85 -11.69
C ALA A 783 -43.54 14.77 -10.59
N GLU A 784 -43.97 14.75 -9.33
CA GLU A 784 -43.08 14.67 -8.18
C GLU A 784 -42.47 13.28 -8.02
N GLY A 785 -43.24 12.20 -8.21
CA GLY A 785 -42.72 10.82 -8.24
C GLY A 785 -41.68 10.49 -7.16
N ASN A 786 -40.72 9.64 -7.52
CA ASN A 786 -39.52 9.36 -6.71
C ASN A 786 -38.53 10.54 -6.86
N GLN A 787 -37.98 11.03 -5.74
CA GLN A 787 -37.03 12.14 -5.66
C GLN A 787 -35.83 11.98 -6.62
N GLN A 788 -35.36 10.74 -6.84
CA GLN A 788 -34.23 10.46 -7.76
C GLN A 788 -34.61 10.55 -9.24
N HIS A 789 -35.90 10.66 -9.58
CA HIS A 789 -36.42 10.56 -10.94
C HIS A 789 -37.19 11.82 -11.38
N ARG A 790 -37.03 12.91 -10.64
CA ARG A 790 -37.65 14.21 -10.94
C ARG A 790 -36.89 14.93 -12.04
N VAL A 791 -37.56 15.93 -12.64
CA VAL A 791 -36.94 16.83 -13.63
C VAL A 791 -35.62 17.40 -13.10
N ASN A 792 -34.55 17.38 -13.90
CA ASN A 792 -33.22 17.86 -13.48
C ASN A 792 -32.31 18.21 -14.68
N GLY A 793 -31.09 18.64 -14.38
CA GLY A 793 -30.00 18.73 -15.36
C GLY A 793 -30.23 19.77 -16.46
N LEU A 794 -30.45 21.03 -16.07
CA LEU A 794 -30.64 22.17 -16.99
C LEU A 794 -29.38 22.42 -17.83
N ARG A 795 -29.28 21.85 -19.04
CA ARG A 795 -28.10 21.95 -19.91
C ARG A 795 -28.33 22.82 -21.13
N TYR A 796 -27.34 23.65 -21.45
CA TYR A 796 -27.43 24.60 -22.56
C TYR A 796 -27.06 23.94 -23.90
N GLY A 797 -27.98 24.00 -24.85
CA GLY A 797 -27.77 23.57 -26.23
C GLY A 797 -27.18 24.67 -27.11
N LEU A 798 -26.54 24.30 -28.23
CA LEU A 798 -26.03 25.25 -29.22
C LEU A 798 -27.13 26.02 -29.99
N ASP A 799 -28.40 25.65 -29.79
CA ASP A 799 -29.59 26.29 -30.37
C ASP A 799 -30.29 27.25 -29.40
N HIS A 800 -29.58 27.65 -28.33
CA HIS A 800 -30.03 28.58 -27.29
C HIS A 800 -31.21 28.07 -26.43
N ARG A 801 -31.44 26.75 -26.40
CA ARG A 801 -32.44 26.11 -25.54
C ARG A 801 -31.78 25.45 -24.32
N LEU A 802 -32.57 25.26 -23.27
CA LEU A 802 -32.20 24.41 -22.15
C LEU A 802 -32.82 23.03 -22.32
N TYR A 803 -32.02 22.00 -22.18
CA TYR A 803 -32.42 20.61 -22.19
C TYR A 803 -32.49 20.08 -20.77
N LEU A 804 -33.50 19.28 -20.46
CA LEU A 804 -33.77 18.76 -19.13
C LEU A 804 -34.03 17.26 -19.21
N ALA A 805 -33.47 16.54 -18.24
CA ALA A 805 -33.83 15.16 -17.97
C ALA A 805 -35.16 15.12 -17.21
N ASN A 806 -36.03 14.15 -17.51
CA ASN A 806 -37.34 14.02 -16.84
C ASN A 806 -37.50 12.76 -15.97
N GLY A 807 -36.50 11.89 -15.92
CA GLY A 807 -36.57 10.60 -15.24
C GLY A 807 -37.79 9.78 -15.68
N ASP A 808 -38.33 8.97 -14.77
CA ASP A 808 -39.56 8.18 -15.00
C ASP A 808 -40.81 8.77 -14.36
N SER A 809 -40.73 9.96 -13.76
CA SER A 809 -41.86 10.60 -13.09
C SER A 809 -42.94 11.04 -14.08
N GLY A 810 -42.56 11.48 -15.28
CA GLY A 810 -43.50 11.97 -16.29
C GLY A 810 -44.05 13.36 -15.95
N GLY A 811 -45.27 13.65 -16.38
CA GLY A 811 -45.92 14.93 -16.12
C GLY A 811 -46.65 15.50 -17.33
N HIS A 812 -47.42 16.56 -17.09
CA HIS A 812 -48.11 17.34 -18.11
C HIS A 812 -47.73 18.81 -17.91
N VAL A 813 -46.68 19.22 -18.59
CA VAL A 813 -46.01 20.49 -18.32
C VAL A 813 -46.72 21.62 -19.06
N THR A 814 -46.95 22.72 -18.35
CA THR A 814 -47.57 23.94 -18.86
C THR A 814 -46.61 25.11 -18.71
N SER A 815 -46.43 25.89 -19.77
CA SER A 815 -45.68 27.14 -19.76
C SER A 815 -46.54 28.25 -19.16
N THR A 816 -46.05 28.97 -18.15
CA THR A 816 -46.78 30.10 -17.56
C THR A 816 -46.76 31.34 -18.45
N VAL A 817 -45.86 31.39 -19.44
CA VAL A 817 -45.72 32.49 -20.39
C VAL A 817 -46.64 32.31 -21.60
N THR A 818 -46.66 31.12 -22.21
CA THR A 818 -47.43 30.87 -23.44
C THR A 818 -48.81 30.25 -23.18
N GLY A 819 -49.00 29.60 -22.03
CA GLY A 819 -50.18 28.79 -21.72
C GLY A 819 -50.24 27.44 -22.46
N GLU A 820 -49.24 27.13 -23.29
CA GLU A 820 -49.14 25.82 -23.96
C GLU A 820 -48.88 24.72 -22.95
N SER A 821 -49.38 23.51 -23.25
CA SER A 821 -49.31 22.35 -22.36
C SER A 821 -48.99 21.08 -23.14
N MET A 822 -48.13 20.22 -22.58
CA MET A 822 -47.70 18.97 -23.24
C MET A 822 -47.40 17.84 -22.25
N GLY A 823 -47.72 16.61 -22.64
CA GLY A 823 -47.31 15.41 -21.90
C GLY A 823 -45.85 15.05 -22.18
N ILE A 824 -45.11 14.71 -21.13
CA ILE A 824 -43.67 14.36 -21.20
C ILE A 824 -43.36 12.92 -20.73
N GLY A 825 -44.37 12.05 -20.69
CA GLY A 825 -44.18 10.65 -20.32
C GLY A 825 -43.20 9.95 -21.26
N GLY A 826 -42.18 9.29 -20.70
CA GLY A 826 -41.16 8.56 -21.47
C GLY A 826 -40.22 9.43 -22.28
N ARG A 827 -40.21 10.75 -22.06
CA ARG A 827 -39.42 11.72 -22.83
C ARG A 827 -38.72 12.73 -21.93
N ASP A 828 -37.49 13.07 -22.29
CA ASP A 828 -36.81 14.29 -21.89
C ASP A 828 -37.42 15.49 -22.64
N LEU A 829 -37.03 16.71 -22.26
CA LEU A 829 -37.59 17.92 -22.83
C LEU A 829 -36.54 19.01 -23.06
N TRP A 830 -36.91 19.98 -23.89
CA TRP A 830 -36.23 21.27 -23.99
C TRP A 830 -37.21 22.41 -23.67
N VAL A 831 -36.67 23.51 -23.15
CA VAL A 831 -37.38 24.75 -22.84
C VAL A 831 -36.58 25.97 -23.30
N HIS A 832 -37.28 27.07 -23.57
CA HIS A 832 -36.68 28.37 -23.88
C HIS A 832 -37.12 29.39 -22.82
N PRO A 833 -36.28 29.73 -21.83
CA PRO A 833 -36.70 30.48 -20.65
C PRO A 833 -37.26 31.89 -20.92
N ASP A 834 -36.87 32.53 -22.03
CA ASP A 834 -37.35 33.89 -22.35
C ASP A 834 -38.71 33.92 -23.05
N THR A 835 -39.02 32.89 -23.82
CA THR A 835 -40.23 32.85 -24.66
C THR A 835 -41.29 31.94 -24.05
N GLY A 836 -40.90 31.07 -23.10
CA GLY A 836 -41.74 30.02 -22.56
C GLY A 836 -42.00 28.88 -23.54
N ALA A 837 -41.33 28.84 -24.70
CA ALA A 837 -41.47 27.74 -25.64
C ALA A 837 -40.86 26.45 -25.04
N MET A 838 -41.45 25.30 -25.37
CA MET A 838 -41.00 23.99 -24.91
C MET A 838 -41.30 22.91 -25.95
N GLY A 839 -40.64 21.76 -25.81
CA GLY A 839 -40.92 20.58 -26.63
C GLY A 839 -40.25 19.33 -26.06
N THR A 840 -40.70 18.16 -26.50
CA THR A 840 -40.07 16.89 -26.11
C THR A 840 -38.79 16.65 -26.91
N THR A 841 -37.91 15.82 -26.36
CA THR A 841 -36.73 15.31 -27.05
C THR A 841 -36.57 13.81 -26.79
N SER A 842 -35.72 13.16 -27.60
CA SER A 842 -35.57 11.70 -27.56
C SER A 842 -35.02 11.20 -26.24
N GLY A 843 -35.58 10.08 -25.77
CA GLY A 843 -35.04 9.35 -24.64
C GLY A 843 -35.58 9.79 -23.29
N GLN A 844 -35.15 9.07 -22.26
CA GLN A 844 -35.61 9.24 -20.89
C GLN A 844 -34.40 9.10 -19.97
N THR A 845 -33.90 10.23 -19.47
CA THR A 845 -32.70 10.27 -18.64
C THR A 845 -33.07 10.41 -17.17
N GLN A 846 -32.46 9.61 -16.29
CA GLN A 846 -32.65 9.78 -14.85
C GLN A 846 -31.80 10.94 -14.31
N PHE A 847 -30.53 11.02 -14.70
CA PHE A 847 -29.58 12.02 -14.21
C PHE A 847 -28.95 12.82 -15.35
N GLY A 848 -29.50 14.00 -15.61
CA GLY A 848 -28.96 15.01 -16.52
C GLY A 848 -28.78 14.59 -17.98
N ARG A 849 -29.36 15.34 -18.91
CA ARG A 849 -29.07 15.17 -20.34
C ARG A 849 -27.88 16.07 -20.72
N ASN A 850 -26.72 15.47 -20.97
CA ASN A 850 -25.47 16.22 -21.22
C ASN A 850 -25.04 16.11 -22.69
N ARG A 851 -24.31 17.12 -23.19
CA ARG A 851 -23.78 17.11 -24.56
C ARG A 851 -22.26 17.13 -24.58
N ASP A 852 -21.68 16.58 -25.63
CA ASP A 852 -20.32 16.90 -26.04
C ASP A 852 -20.27 18.21 -26.86
N ASP A 853 -19.07 18.63 -27.26
CA ASP A 853 -18.84 19.84 -28.05
C ASP A 853 -19.53 19.85 -29.42
N TRP A 854 -19.95 18.68 -29.93
CA TRP A 854 -20.56 18.48 -31.23
C TRP A 854 -22.10 18.32 -31.19
N GLN A 855 -22.74 18.54 -30.03
CA GLN A 855 -24.17 18.32 -29.80
C GLN A 855 -24.61 16.84 -29.88
N HIS A 856 -23.70 15.89 -29.64
CA HIS A 856 -24.14 14.55 -29.32
C HIS A 856 -24.64 14.52 -27.88
N TRP A 857 -25.83 13.98 -27.67
CA TRP A 857 -26.49 13.98 -26.37
C TRP A 857 -26.36 12.63 -25.67
N PHE A 858 -26.08 12.68 -24.38
CA PHE A 858 -25.87 11.53 -23.53
C PHE A 858 -26.81 11.59 -22.32
N GLY A 859 -27.30 10.43 -21.91
CA GLY A 859 -28.08 10.24 -20.69
C GLY A 859 -27.53 9.10 -19.84
N GLY A 860 -28.08 8.93 -18.64
CA GLY A 860 -27.68 7.90 -17.66
C GLY A 860 -28.81 7.54 -16.69
N ASN A 861 -28.66 6.39 -16.02
CA ASN A 861 -29.48 5.93 -14.90
C ASN A 861 -28.63 5.11 -13.91
N ASN A 862 -29.23 4.69 -12.80
CA ASN A 862 -28.54 3.94 -11.74
C ASN A 862 -27.80 2.67 -12.23
N SER A 863 -28.23 2.05 -13.33
CA SER A 863 -27.64 0.80 -13.84
C SER A 863 -26.77 0.98 -15.08
N ASN A 864 -26.96 2.08 -15.80
CA ASN A 864 -26.27 2.38 -17.05
C ASN A 864 -25.70 3.80 -16.94
N PRO A 865 -24.40 3.95 -16.63
CA PRO A 865 -23.81 5.24 -16.31
C PRO A 865 -23.84 6.23 -17.47
N MET A 866 -23.88 5.74 -18.72
CA MET A 866 -23.96 6.58 -19.91
C MET A 866 -24.51 5.82 -21.11
N TRP A 867 -25.33 6.49 -21.93
CA TRP A 867 -25.70 6.06 -23.29
C TRP A 867 -25.87 7.27 -24.21
N HIS A 868 -25.70 7.06 -25.51
CA HIS A 868 -25.80 8.08 -26.55
C HIS A 868 -27.20 8.08 -27.21
N TYR A 869 -27.82 9.25 -27.33
CA TYR A 869 -29.02 9.50 -28.12
C TYR A 869 -28.68 9.74 -29.59
N VAL A 870 -28.48 8.65 -30.34
CA VAL A 870 -28.01 8.68 -31.73
C VAL A 870 -29.03 9.34 -32.70
N ILE A 871 -30.32 9.30 -32.37
CA ILE A 871 -31.39 9.83 -33.21
C ILE A 871 -32.23 10.81 -32.39
N GLU A 872 -32.36 12.04 -32.89
CA GLU A 872 -33.16 13.10 -32.27
C GLU A 872 -34.60 13.14 -32.79
N ASP A 873 -35.54 13.42 -31.88
CA ASP A 873 -36.99 13.33 -32.11
C ASP A 873 -37.44 14.26 -33.23
N HIS A 874 -36.80 15.41 -33.36
CA HIS A 874 -37.15 16.39 -34.39
C HIS A 874 -36.84 15.93 -35.82
N TYR A 875 -35.94 14.94 -36.01
CA TYR A 875 -35.75 14.29 -37.31
C TYR A 875 -36.83 13.25 -37.57
N LEU A 876 -37.20 12.49 -36.54
CA LEU A 876 -38.24 11.47 -36.62
C LEU A 876 -39.63 12.08 -36.87
N ALA A 877 -39.94 13.18 -36.19
CA ALA A 877 -41.20 13.90 -36.33
C ALA A 877 -41.45 14.44 -37.75
N ARG A 878 -40.42 14.54 -38.59
CA ARG A 878 -40.56 14.93 -40.01
C ARG A 878 -41.11 13.81 -40.89
N ASN A 879 -41.13 12.57 -40.42
CA ASN A 879 -41.64 11.43 -41.18
C ASN A 879 -42.97 10.93 -40.58
N PRO A 880 -44.12 11.33 -41.14
CA PRO A 880 -45.44 10.98 -40.61
C PRO A 880 -45.80 9.49 -40.78
N HIS A 881 -44.94 8.68 -41.42
CA HIS A 881 -45.19 7.26 -41.69
C HIS A 881 -44.45 6.31 -40.75
N VAL A 882 -43.61 6.83 -39.85
CA VAL A 882 -42.88 6.01 -38.87
C VAL A 882 -43.63 6.07 -37.54
N ASN A 883 -44.26 4.96 -37.16
CA ASN A 883 -44.70 4.78 -35.77
C ASN A 883 -43.48 4.46 -34.91
N TYR A 884 -43.22 5.30 -33.92
CA TYR A 884 -42.08 5.18 -33.02
C TYR A 884 -42.57 4.87 -31.59
N PRO A 885 -41.83 4.06 -30.80
CA PRO A 885 -42.20 3.66 -29.44
C PRO A 885 -42.35 4.80 -28.41
#